data_AF-A0A7Y5MFT7-F1
#
_entry.id   AF-A0A7Y5MFT7-F1
#
_cell.length_a   1.000
_cell.length_b   1.000
_cell.length_c   1.000
_cell.angle_alpha   90.00
_cell.angle_beta   90.00
_cell.angle_gamma   90.00
#
_symmetry.space_group_name_H-M   'P 1'
#
loop_
_entity.id
_entity.type
_entity.pdbx_description
1 polymer ?
#
loop_
_entity_poly.entity_id
_entity_poly.type
_entity_poly.pdbx_seq_one_letter_code
_entity_poly.pdbx_strand_id
1 'polypeptide(L)'
;MNGGTRKGAGAHLRTALSVLLTLLLTTMVPAQTNIRNNGTITNNGTANVNGYFENFKNATGGTFNNTGTYTIGSYFSNNNTGGTDGTMSITAGTVTVTGNYTNDNGSTTVNGTGILILNGTTNSNATPVLFSVSSGTVRYQGAAQNVLAATYGTLRLAGSGNKTMDGSVTVNTGFDLNAGTLIVGANTLDIKAATLTSTSGTLSAASGTVSYTLAGTQQVFPATYGTLTLSGAFAKTAQGDITVNTTLNNPSGTTLAMGAHGLTAGVSADLSDGVNAGAITTSGTVTFNQASPDIGGLFNYTGTSQAVAAAQYKDLTLSGTTPSFGAASFLVSGTFTSSAVPTFNSASTFTYNGAGSQTVLALNYGNLTSASSGARVLANSGTIGIAGTFTPGTNSYTITGSTVEFNGSSSQTIPDFDFNNLTSSSTGARVLVNGGTIGIAGTFTPGTNSYTITGNTVDFNGSSSQTIPDFDFNNLTSSSSGARVLVNGGTIGIAGTFTKGTNSYTVTGSTVEYNGSTTQTIAPLTYHHLSLTSGSPVTKSLGGAVTVDGDLTVSVNNTLDDAGFQITGNGSGTFTLAAGTTLTLGTAGTATLFPTNFITANIALDATSTVVYNSDQAQTIATAPVYGNLTLTATSSVTKTIGGAVTVATDLTIGANNILNVTGAGTVQINTGDLILNGTLSNSGTIDIGL
;
A
#
# COMPACT_ATOMS: atom_id res chain seq x y z
N MET A 1 -58.94 -30.64 69.35
CA MET A 1 -60.24 -31.34 69.31
C MET A 1 -60.86 -31.13 67.94
N ASN A 2 -61.17 -32.25 67.30
CA ASN A 2 -62.23 -32.49 66.32
C ASN A 2 -62.63 -31.40 65.29
N GLY A 3 -62.64 -31.81 64.02
CA GLY A 3 -63.74 -31.49 63.10
C GLY A 3 -63.45 -30.41 62.06
N GLY A 4 -63.57 -30.77 60.78
CA GLY A 4 -63.73 -29.77 59.71
C GLY A 4 -63.38 -30.25 58.31
N THR A 5 -64.13 -31.22 57.77
CA THR A 5 -64.18 -31.48 56.32
C THR A 5 -64.66 -30.23 55.56
N ARG A 6 -63.97 -29.87 54.48
CA ARG A 6 -64.60 -29.16 53.35
C ARG A 6 -64.04 -29.65 52.02
N LYS A 7 -64.90 -30.40 51.32
CA LYS A 7 -64.85 -30.72 49.89
C LYS A 7 -64.67 -29.44 49.07
N GLY A 8 -63.64 -29.41 48.22
CA GLY A 8 -63.66 -28.73 46.93
C GLY A 8 -63.50 -29.80 45.86
N ALA A 9 -64.60 -30.42 45.45
CA ALA A 9 -64.61 -31.41 44.38
C ALA A 9 -64.41 -30.70 43.05
N GLY A 10 -63.15 -30.55 42.62
CA GLY A 10 -62.83 -30.31 41.22
C GLY A 10 -63.24 -31.55 40.43
N ALA A 11 -64.09 -31.37 39.41
CA ALA A 11 -64.45 -32.43 38.49
C ALA A 11 -63.18 -32.91 37.76
N HIS A 12 -62.55 -33.98 38.27
CA HIS A 12 -61.47 -34.66 37.58
C HIS A 12 -62.08 -35.63 36.57
N LEU A 13 -62.00 -35.31 35.28
CA LEU A 13 -62.28 -36.26 34.22
C LEU A 13 -61.17 -37.34 34.24
N ARG A 14 -61.37 -38.39 35.01
CA ARG A 14 -60.48 -39.56 35.09
C ARG A 14 -61.04 -40.66 34.19
N THR A 15 -60.58 -40.73 32.95
CA THR A 15 -60.92 -41.85 32.05
C THR A 15 -59.83 -42.92 32.12
N ALA A 16 -60.02 -43.90 32.99
CA ALA A 16 -59.22 -45.12 33.04
C ALA A 16 -59.98 -46.27 32.38
N LEU A 17 -60.05 -46.29 31.04
CA LEU A 17 -60.28 -47.49 30.24
C LEU A 17 -59.91 -47.20 28.78
N SER A 18 -59.13 -48.09 28.16
CA SER A 18 -58.62 -48.00 26.78
C SER A 18 -59.76 -48.07 25.75
N VAL A 19 -60.49 -46.97 25.58
CA VAL A 19 -61.46 -46.75 24.52
C VAL A 19 -60.94 -45.59 23.68
N LEU A 20 -60.88 -45.78 22.35
CA LEU A 20 -60.64 -44.73 21.36
C LEU A 20 -61.80 -43.73 21.42
N LEU A 21 -61.78 -42.82 22.39
CA LEU A 21 -62.75 -41.75 22.51
C LEU A 21 -62.19 -40.53 21.77
N THR A 22 -62.56 -40.38 20.50
CA THR A 22 -62.38 -39.13 19.76
C THR A 22 -63.30 -38.07 20.38
N LEU A 23 -62.80 -37.37 21.39
CA LEU A 23 -63.54 -36.26 22.00
C LEU A 23 -63.42 -35.04 21.09
N LEU A 24 -64.37 -34.88 20.16
CA LEU A 24 -64.45 -33.71 19.29
C LEU A 24 -65.02 -32.52 20.09
N LEU A 25 -64.14 -31.72 20.71
CA LEU A 25 -64.52 -30.51 21.44
C LEU A 25 -64.80 -29.38 20.45
N THR A 26 -66.07 -29.10 20.19
CA THR A 26 -66.48 -27.94 19.36
C THR A 26 -66.61 -26.66 20.18
N THR A 27 -66.94 -26.72 21.48
CA THR A 27 -66.92 -25.58 22.43
C THR A 27 -66.96 -26.06 23.91
N MET A 28 -66.11 -25.51 24.80
CA MET A 28 -66.19 -25.69 26.27
C MET A 28 -65.97 -24.35 27.01
N VAL A 29 -66.90 -23.92 27.88
CA VAL A 29 -66.80 -22.76 28.81
C VAL A 29 -67.72 -23.02 30.03
N PRO A 30 -67.42 -22.62 31.30
CA PRO A 30 -66.16 -22.60 32.07
C PRO A 30 -66.27 -23.26 33.49
N ALA A 31 -65.13 -23.62 34.12
CA ALA A 31 -64.80 -23.56 35.57
C ALA A 31 -63.69 -24.59 35.93
N GLN A 32 -62.48 -24.12 36.24
CA GLN A 32 -61.31 -24.86 36.79
C GLN A 32 -61.20 -26.36 36.45
N THR A 33 -61.22 -26.73 35.17
CA THR A 33 -60.93 -28.11 34.76
C THR A 33 -59.44 -28.27 34.56
N ASN A 34 -58.78 -29.02 35.43
CA ASN A 34 -57.44 -29.54 35.16
C ASN A 34 -57.56 -30.72 34.18
N ILE A 35 -56.77 -30.74 33.12
CA ILE A 35 -56.72 -31.85 32.17
C ILE A 35 -55.45 -32.66 32.42
N ARG A 36 -55.63 -33.97 32.57
CA ARG A 36 -54.56 -34.96 32.58
C ARG A 36 -54.76 -35.89 31.39
N ASN A 37 -54.02 -35.66 30.32
CA ASN A 37 -54.18 -36.39 29.07
C ASN A 37 -53.31 -37.66 29.08
N ASN A 38 -53.99 -38.81 29.15
CA ASN A 38 -53.40 -40.14 29.04
C ASN A 38 -53.88 -40.86 27.76
N GLY A 39 -54.44 -40.13 26.79
CA GLY A 39 -54.99 -40.66 25.54
C GLY A 39 -54.68 -39.74 24.35
N THR A 40 -55.53 -39.73 23.32
CA THR A 40 -55.41 -38.79 22.19
C THR A 40 -56.48 -37.70 22.30
N ILE A 41 -56.07 -36.45 22.43
CA ILE A 41 -56.95 -35.27 22.32
C ILE A 41 -56.69 -34.64 20.96
N THR A 42 -57.75 -34.37 20.19
CA THR A 42 -57.67 -33.61 18.93
C THR A 42 -58.56 -32.38 19.03
N ASN A 43 -57.99 -31.18 18.93
CA ASN A 43 -58.73 -29.92 18.90
C ASN A 43 -58.76 -29.33 17.49
N ASN A 44 -59.96 -29.21 16.92
CA ASN A 44 -60.19 -28.55 15.63
C ASN A 44 -61.06 -27.27 15.77
N GLY A 45 -61.50 -26.93 16.99
CA GLY A 45 -62.39 -25.81 17.28
C GLY A 45 -61.75 -24.79 18.23
N THR A 46 -62.56 -24.14 19.07
CA THR A 46 -62.05 -23.25 20.14
C THR A 46 -62.28 -23.90 21.49
N ALA A 47 -61.22 -24.07 22.28
CA ALA A 47 -61.31 -24.63 23.63
C ALA A 47 -60.44 -23.85 24.63
N ASN A 48 -60.90 -23.76 25.87
CA ASN A 48 -60.21 -23.07 26.95
C ASN A 48 -60.17 -23.93 28.22
N VAL A 49 -58.98 -24.06 28.78
CA VAL A 49 -58.67 -24.76 30.03
C VAL A 49 -58.13 -23.75 31.02
N ASN A 50 -58.93 -23.34 31.99
CA ASN A 50 -58.48 -22.35 32.98
C ASN A 50 -57.39 -22.92 33.94
N GLY A 51 -57.36 -24.25 34.14
CA GLY A 51 -56.44 -24.93 35.06
C GLY A 51 -55.13 -25.40 34.41
N TYR A 52 -54.61 -26.51 34.92
CA TYR A 52 -53.40 -27.17 34.41
C TYR A 52 -53.73 -28.16 33.28
N PHE A 53 -52.83 -28.30 32.31
CA PHE A 53 -52.88 -29.33 31.28
C PHE A 53 -51.60 -30.16 31.36
N GLU A 54 -51.70 -31.39 31.82
CA GLU A 54 -50.59 -32.34 31.91
C GLU A 54 -50.77 -33.40 30.83
N ASN A 55 -49.89 -33.44 29.84
CA ASN A 55 -49.79 -34.49 28.84
C ASN A 55 -48.74 -35.49 29.32
N PHE A 56 -49.16 -36.65 29.82
CA PHE A 56 -48.26 -37.66 30.38
C PHE A 56 -48.85 -39.06 30.18
N LYS A 57 -48.02 -40.12 30.24
CA LYS A 57 -48.55 -41.48 30.33
C LYS A 57 -47.75 -42.39 31.23
N ASN A 58 -48.49 -43.26 31.89
CA ASN A 58 -48.00 -44.55 32.32
C ASN A 58 -48.16 -45.54 31.13
N ALA A 59 -47.05 -46.12 30.65
CA ALA A 59 -46.87 -47.14 29.61
C ALA A 59 -47.03 -46.86 28.08
N THR A 60 -47.82 -45.91 27.55
CA THR A 60 -48.06 -45.78 26.06
C THR A 60 -48.07 -44.36 25.40
N GLY A 61 -47.48 -43.29 25.99
CA GLY A 61 -47.55 -41.87 25.55
C GLY A 61 -48.95 -41.18 25.42
N GLY A 62 -49.13 -39.96 25.94
CA GLY A 62 -50.34 -39.12 25.70
C GLY A 62 -50.16 -38.27 24.43
N THR A 63 -51.18 -38.11 23.60
CA THR A 63 -51.12 -37.34 22.34
C THR A 63 -52.09 -36.16 22.37
N PHE A 64 -51.62 -34.95 22.05
CA PHE A 64 -52.44 -33.77 21.87
C PHE A 64 -52.21 -33.16 20.49
N ASN A 65 -53.21 -33.23 19.62
CA ASN A 65 -53.19 -32.68 18.27
C ASN A 65 -54.06 -31.42 18.21
N ASN A 66 -53.57 -30.35 17.61
CA ASN A 66 -54.28 -29.10 17.48
C ASN A 66 -54.24 -28.56 16.04
N THR A 67 -55.44 -28.25 15.51
CA THR A 67 -55.66 -27.44 14.31
C THR A 67 -56.51 -26.19 14.58
N GLY A 68 -57.16 -26.10 15.76
CA GLY A 68 -58.01 -24.99 16.19
C GLY A 68 -57.33 -24.00 17.16
N THR A 69 -58.12 -23.28 17.95
CA THR A 69 -57.60 -22.38 19.02
C THR A 69 -57.74 -23.05 20.38
N TYR A 70 -56.65 -23.11 21.15
CA TYR A 70 -56.62 -23.73 22.47
C TYR A 70 -55.91 -22.83 23.48
N THR A 71 -56.56 -22.48 24.59
CA THR A 71 -55.95 -21.68 25.67
C THR A 71 -55.80 -22.51 26.94
N ILE A 72 -54.63 -22.46 27.57
CA ILE A 72 -54.30 -23.09 28.84
C ILE A 72 -53.94 -21.98 29.83
N GLY A 73 -54.65 -21.93 30.96
CA GLY A 73 -54.61 -20.81 31.90
C GLY A 73 -53.42 -20.87 32.85
N SER A 74 -53.20 -22.00 33.53
CA SER A 74 -52.30 -22.02 34.68
C SER A 74 -50.93 -22.66 34.42
N TYR A 75 -50.88 -23.85 33.85
CA TYR A 75 -49.60 -24.48 33.48
C TYR A 75 -49.80 -25.63 32.52
N PHE A 76 -48.87 -25.79 31.58
CA PHE A 76 -48.78 -26.91 30.66
C PHE A 76 -47.53 -27.73 30.98
N SER A 77 -47.70 -29.04 31.11
CA SER A 77 -46.60 -30.00 31.22
C SER A 77 -46.73 -31.03 30.12
N ASN A 78 -45.67 -31.22 29.34
CA ASN A 78 -45.51 -32.40 28.51
C ASN A 78 -44.41 -33.24 29.13
N ASN A 79 -44.79 -34.17 30.00
CA ASN A 79 -43.87 -34.85 30.92
C ASN A 79 -43.91 -36.37 30.78
N ASN A 80 -42.78 -37.00 31.05
CA ASN A 80 -42.61 -38.42 31.30
C ASN A 80 -41.96 -38.67 32.69
N THR A 81 -42.75 -39.10 33.67
CA THR A 81 -42.22 -39.70 34.91
C THR A 81 -42.41 -41.22 34.88
N GLY A 82 -41.63 -41.93 34.05
CA GLY A 82 -41.48 -43.40 34.11
C GLY A 82 -42.21 -44.24 33.03
N GLY A 83 -42.45 -43.71 31.82
CA GLY A 83 -43.13 -44.37 30.69
C GLY A 83 -42.63 -43.92 29.30
N THR A 84 -43.50 -43.94 28.28
CA THR A 84 -43.26 -43.43 26.91
C THR A 84 -43.70 -41.96 26.78
N ASP A 85 -43.00 -41.19 25.96
CA ASP A 85 -43.07 -39.71 25.93
C ASP A 85 -44.45 -39.15 25.55
N GLY A 86 -44.84 -38.04 26.19
CA GLY A 86 -46.00 -37.24 25.78
C GLY A 86 -45.74 -36.56 24.44
N THR A 87 -46.72 -36.55 23.55
CA THR A 87 -46.65 -35.95 22.20
C THR A 87 -47.65 -34.79 22.07
N MET A 88 -47.16 -33.62 21.70
CA MET A 88 -47.96 -32.47 21.30
C MET A 88 -47.69 -32.17 19.82
N SER A 89 -48.73 -31.95 19.04
CA SER A 89 -48.64 -31.56 17.64
C SER A 89 -49.60 -30.42 17.31
N ILE A 90 -49.08 -29.33 16.79
CA ILE A 90 -49.84 -28.17 16.33
C ILE A 90 -49.54 -28.03 14.84
N THR A 91 -50.47 -28.46 13.99
CA THR A 91 -50.30 -28.41 12.51
C THR A 91 -50.99 -27.20 11.89
N ALA A 92 -51.97 -26.64 12.60
CA ALA A 92 -52.64 -25.39 12.29
C ALA A 92 -53.20 -24.76 13.58
N GLY A 93 -53.75 -23.55 13.48
CA GLY A 93 -54.38 -22.87 14.61
C GLY A 93 -53.38 -22.43 15.68
N THR A 94 -53.86 -22.11 16.88
CA THR A 94 -53.06 -21.49 17.95
C THR A 94 -53.25 -22.21 19.28
N VAL A 95 -52.15 -22.58 19.94
CA VAL A 95 -52.15 -22.95 21.36
C VAL A 95 -51.51 -21.83 22.17
N THR A 96 -52.21 -21.31 23.18
CA THR A 96 -51.71 -20.29 24.10
C THR A 96 -51.58 -20.85 25.50
N VAL A 97 -50.37 -20.85 26.05
CA VAL A 97 -50.10 -21.21 27.43
C VAL A 97 -49.85 -19.93 28.23
N THR A 98 -50.82 -19.58 29.06
CA THR A 98 -50.82 -18.31 29.80
C THR A 98 -49.90 -18.37 31.01
N GLY A 99 -49.87 -19.49 31.72
CA GLY A 99 -48.89 -19.74 32.78
C GLY A 99 -47.69 -20.56 32.29
N ASN A 100 -47.08 -21.35 33.18
CA ASN A 100 -45.78 -21.96 32.90
C ASN A 100 -45.88 -23.05 31.82
N TYR A 101 -44.86 -23.18 30.99
CA TYR A 101 -44.72 -24.23 29.99
C TYR A 101 -43.50 -25.09 30.32
N THR A 102 -43.71 -26.38 30.54
CA THR A 102 -42.63 -27.34 30.75
C THR A 102 -42.70 -28.45 29.71
N ASN A 103 -41.59 -28.68 29.00
CA ASN A 103 -41.40 -29.85 28.16
C ASN A 103 -40.28 -30.72 28.76
N ASP A 104 -40.67 -31.78 29.46
CA ASP A 104 -39.80 -32.66 30.23
C ASP A 104 -39.85 -34.08 29.61
N ASN A 105 -38.88 -34.40 28.76
CA ASN A 105 -38.79 -35.59 27.90
C ASN A 105 -39.95 -35.78 26.90
N GLY A 106 -40.99 -34.95 26.91
CA GLY A 106 -42.05 -34.96 25.91
C GLY A 106 -41.62 -34.45 24.53
N SER A 107 -42.26 -34.96 23.48
CA SER A 107 -42.15 -34.46 22.11
C SER A 107 -43.18 -33.36 21.84
N THR A 108 -42.75 -32.20 21.38
CA THR A 108 -43.64 -31.13 20.91
C THR A 108 -43.28 -30.76 19.48
N THR A 109 -44.30 -30.71 18.61
CA THR A 109 -44.16 -30.34 17.20
C THR A 109 -45.09 -29.19 16.86
N VAL A 110 -44.56 -28.17 16.18
CA VAL A 110 -45.32 -27.00 15.70
C VAL A 110 -44.95 -26.79 14.24
N ASN A 111 -45.86 -27.16 13.36
CA ASN A 111 -45.62 -27.25 11.92
C ASN A 111 -46.70 -26.51 11.13
N GLY A 112 -46.46 -26.33 9.83
CA GLY A 112 -47.40 -25.66 8.94
C GLY A 112 -47.69 -24.23 9.41
N THR A 113 -48.97 -23.88 9.53
CA THR A 113 -49.41 -22.57 10.05
C THR A 113 -49.67 -22.57 11.55
N GLY A 114 -49.31 -23.64 12.26
CA GLY A 114 -49.48 -23.77 13.71
C GLY A 114 -48.71 -22.71 14.50
N ILE A 115 -49.33 -22.22 15.57
CA ILE A 115 -48.76 -21.20 16.46
C ILE A 115 -48.77 -21.69 17.91
N LEU A 116 -47.62 -21.66 18.58
CA LEU A 116 -47.51 -21.84 20.03
C LEU A 116 -47.15 -20.50 20.68
N ILE A 117 -47.96 -20.04 21.62
CA ILE A 117 -47.77 -18.80 22.36
C ILE A 117 -47.48 -19.13 23.82
N LEU A 118 -46.36 -18.60 24.34
CA LEU A 118 -45.85 -18.86 25.69
C LEU A 118 -45.81 -17.54 26.47
N ASN A 119 -46.72 -17.36 27.43
CA ASN A 119 -46.80 -16.14 28.24
C ASN A 119 -46.18 -16.31 29.64
N GLY A 120 -46.10 -17.52 30.20
CA GLY A 120 -45.45 -17.77 31.49
C GLY A 120 -43.97 -18.16 31.36
N THR A 121 -43.37 -18.67 32.43
CA THR A 121 -41.98 -19.17 32.37
C THR A 121 -41.90 -20.45 31.53
N THR A 122 -40.75 -20.68 30.93
CA THR A 122 -40.48 -21.83 30.07
C THR A 122 -39.33 -22.62 30.65
N ASN A 123 -39.53 -23.93 30.83
CA ASN A 123 -38.53 -24.83 31.38
C ASN A 123 -38.44 -26.09 30.50
N SER A 124 -37.22 -26.61 30.35
CA SER A 124 -37.00 -27.99 29.89
C SER A 124 -35.96 -28.66 30.77
N ASN A 125 -36.27 -29.87 31.23
CA ASN A 125 -35.35 -30.71 32.01
C ASN A 125 -34.83 -31.92 31.19
N ALA A 126 -35.08 -31.92 29.88
CA ALA A 126 -34.80 -33.05 29.00
C ALA A 126 -33.44 -32.94 28.30
N THR A 127 -32.71 -34.05 28.22
CA THR A 127 -31.55 -34.21 27.34
C THR A 127 -31.69 -35.53 26.56
N PRO A 128 -31.95 -35.52 25.22
CA PRO A 128 -32.21 -34.39 24.32
C PRO A 128 -33.70 -33.97 24.28
N VAL A 129 -33.96 -32.67 24.11
CA VAL A 129 -35.30 -32.11 23.97
C VAL A 129 -35.87 -32.43 22.57
N LEU A 130 -36.91 -33.27 22.47
CA LEU A 130 -37.68 -33.49 21.23
C LEU A 130 -38.66 -32.32 20.97
N PHE A 131 -38.15 -31.10 20.79
CA PHE A 131 -38.95 -29.92 20.41
C PHE A 131 -38.65 -29.58 18.94
N SER A 132 -39.46 -30.08 18.01
CA SER A 132 -39.26 -29.91 16.56
C SER A 132 -40.34 -29.02 15.97
N VAL A 133 -40.02 -27.73 15.80
CA VAL A 133 -40.98 -26.71 15.39
C VAL A 133 -40.63 -26.10 14.04
N SER A 134 -40.08 -26.92 13.13
CA SER A 134 -39.28 -26.51 11.96
C SER A 134 -40.01 -25.70 10.88
N SER A 135 -41.34 -25.57 10.94
CA SER A 135 -42.13 -24.78 9.98
C SER A 135 -43.20 -23.87 10.59
N GLY A 136 -43.67 -24.13 11.82
CA GLY A 136 -44.66 -23.28 12.50
C GLY A 136 -44.05 -22.11 13.27
N THR A 137 -44.87 -21.35 14.00
CA THR A 137 -44.45 -20.19 14.80
C THR A 137 -44.45 -20.50 16.29
N VAL A 138 -43.34 -20.24 16.99
CA VAL A 138 -43.30 -20.21 18.45
C VAL A 138 -43.05 -18.79 18.93
N ARG A 139 -43.84 -18.35 19.90
CA ARG A 139 -43.82 -16.97 20.41
C ARG A 139 -43.60 -16.92 21.91
N TYR A 140 -42.50 -16.29 22.31
CA TYR A 140 -42.15 -16.02 23.70
C TYR A 140 -42.62 -14.61 24.08
N GLN A 141 -43.71 -14.52 24.86
CA GLN A 141 -44.37 -13.26 25.24
C GLN A 141 -44.33 -12.94 26.73
N GLY A 142 -43.80 -13.83 27.57
CA GLY A 142 -43.68 -13.58 29.01
C GLY A 142 -42.66 -12.48 29.35
N ALA A 143 -42.34 -12.32 30.64
CA ALA A 143 -41.22 -11.47 31.07
C ALA A 143 -39.88 -12.20 30.87
N ALA A 144 -39.31 -12.80 31.92
CA ALA A 144 -38.15 -13.68 31.76
C ALA A 144 -38.56 -15.08 31.28
N GLN A 145 -37.89 -15.61 30.26
CA GLN A 145 -38.16 -16.95 29.70
C GLN A 145 -36.87 -17.62 29.22
N ASN A 146 -36.82 -18.96 29.28
CA ASN A 146 -35.79 -19.73 28.59
C ASN A 146 -36.25 -20.06 27.17
N VAL A 147 -35.46 -19.70 26.16
CA VAL A 147 -35.68 -20.14 24.78
C VAL A 147 -35.11 -21.53 24.65
N LEU A 148 -36.00 -22.50 24.41
CA LEU A 148 -35.65 -23.92 24.43
C LEU A 148 -34.75 -24.28 23.25
N ALA A 149 -33.73 -25.09 23.48
CA ALA A 149 -32.83 -25.63 22.47
C ALA A 149 -33.62 -26.45 21.43
N ALA A 150 -33.72 -25.93 20.21
CA ALA A 150 -34.55 -26.51 19.15
C ALA A 150 -34.32 -25.89 17.78
N THR A 151 -34.88 -26.54 16.76
CA THR A 151 -35.06 -25.97 15.42
C THR A 151 -36.45 -25.37 15.29
N TYR A 152 -36.50 -24.05 15.10
CA TYR A 152 -37.71 -23.28 14.87
C TYR A 152 -37.93 -23.01 13.38
N GLY A 153 -39.20 -22.98 12.98
CA GLY A 153 -39.66 -22.36 11.74
C GLY A 153 -39.55 -20.86 11.93
N THR A 154 -40.57 -20.29 12.58
CA THR A 154 -40.56 -18.90 13.02
C THR A 154 -40.39 -18.80 14.53
N LEU A 155 -39.37 -18.08 14.98
CA LEU A 155 -39.16 -17.71 16.39
C LEU A 155 -39.50 -16.23 16.57
N ARG A 156 -40.48 -15.93 17.43
CA ARG A 156 -40.89 -14.54 17.72
C ARG A 156 -40.77 -14.22 19.21
N LEU A 157 -40.02 -13.17 19.53
CA LEU A 157 -39.92 -12.62 20.89
C LEU A 157 -40.75 -11.35 20.96
N ALA A 158 -41.77 -11.31 21.81
CA ALA A 158 -42.71 -10.18 21.87
C ALA A 158 -43.05 -9.70 23.30
N GLY A 159 -42.50 -10.35 24.32
CA GLY A 159 -42.61 -9.91 25.71
C GLY A 159 -41.39 -9.10 26.17
N SER A 160 -41.52 -8.35 27.25
CA SER A 160 -40.41 -7.64 27.88
C SER A 160 -39.44 -8.61 28.58
N GLY A 161 -38.28 -8.13 29.03
CA GLY A 161 -37.32 -8.94 29.78
C GLY A 161 -36.43 -9.87 28.94
N ASN A 162 -35.59 -10.64 29.63
CA ASN A 162 -34.58 -11.49 29.01
C ASN A 162 -35.16 -12.82 28.55
N LYS A 163 -34.80 -13.22 27.33
CA LYS A 163 -35.09 -14.51 26.72
C LYS A 163 -33.77 -15.25 26.61
N THR A 164 -33.48 -16.20 27.49
CA THR A 164 -32.16 -16.82 27.57
C THR A 164 -32.16 -18.17 26.86
N MET A 165 -31.27 -18.38 25.90
CA MET A 165 -31.11 -19.69 25.28
C MET A 165 -30.59 -20.71 26.30
N ASP A 166 -31.27 -21.84 26.44
CA ASP A 166 -30.84 -22.96 27.31
C ASP A 166 -30.01 -24.04 26.56
N GLY A 167 -29.77 -23.81 25.26
CA GLY A 167 -28.91 -24.58 24.38
C GLY A 167 -28.92 -23.99 22.98
N SER A 168 -28.32 -24.69 22.01
CA SER A 168 -28.26 -24.20 20.63
C SER A 168 -29.63 -24.14 19.96
N VAL A 169 -29.87 -23.08 19.18
CA VAL A 169 -31.13 -22.81 18.48
C VAL A 169 -30.86 -22.65 17.00
N THR A 170 -31.71 -23.23 16.15
CA THR A 170 -31.76 -22.98 14.71
C THR A 170 -33.08 -22.31 14.35
N VAL A 171 -33.10 -21.33 13.44
CA VAL A 171 -34.33 -20.67 12.96
C VAL A 171 -34.39 -20.71 11.43
N ASN A 172 -35.41 -21.37 10.87
CA ASN A 172 -35.49 -21.70 9.44
C ASN A 172 -36.20 -20.66 8.58
N THR A 173 -37.35 -20.12 9.03
CA THR A 173 -38.25 -19.34 8.17
C THR A 173 -38.34 -17.87 8.56
N GLY A 174 -38.43 -17.57 9.86
CA GLY A 174 -38.59 -16.19 10.34
C GLY A 174 -38.01 -15.98 11.74
N PHE A 175 -37.35 -14.84 11.95
CA PHE A 175 -36.84 -14.50 13.28
C PHE A 175 -37.16 -13.04 13.63
N ASP A 176 -38.05 -12.88 14.60
CA ASP A 176 -38.68 -11.61 14.94
C ASP A 176 -38.35 -11.20 16.38
N LEU A 177 -37.61 -10.10 16.52
CA LEU A 177 -37.26 -9.44 17.78
C LEU A 177 -38.20 -8.24 18.00
N ASN A 178 -39.46 -8.51 18.34
CA ASN A 178 -40.44 -7.44 18.55
C ASN A 178 -40.17 -6.69 19.86
N ALA A 179 -39.85 -7.39 20.95
CA ALA A 179 -39.54 -6.82 22.27
C ALA A 179 -38.60 -7.72 23.08
N GLY A 180 -38.01 -7.18 24.16
CA GLY A 180 -37.12 -7.90 25.07
C GLY A 180 -35.71 -8.11 24.53
N THR A 181 -34.91 -8.93 25.20
CA THR A 181 -33.52 -9.22 24.81
C THR A 181 -33.33 -10.72 24.65
N LEU A 182 -32.93 -11.20 23.47
CA LEU A 182 -32.43 -12.58 23.33
C LEU A 182 -30.99 -12.66 23.84
N ILE A 183 -30.74 -13.46 24.86
CA ILE A 183 -29.41 -13.76 25.37
C ILE A 183 -28.97 -15.11 24.80
N VAL A 184 -27.96 -15.06 23.93
CA VAL A 184 -27.38 -16.29 23.33
C VAL A 184 -26.52 -17.04 24.36
N GLY A 185 -25.80 -16.31 25.23
CA GLY A 185 -24.85 -16.91 26.16
C GLY A 185 -23.72 -17.61 25.41
N ALA A 186 -23.22 -18.74 25.92
CA ALA A 186 -22.18 -19.54 25.25
C ALA A 186 -22.72 -20.45 24.13
N ASN A 187 -24.01 -20.35 23.79
CA ASN A 187 -24.67 -21.23 22.84
C ASN A 187 -24.45 -20.80 21.38
N THR A 188 -24.93 -21.62 20.44
CA THR A 188 -24.97 -21.28 19.01
C THR A 188 -26.40 -20.93 18.57
N LEU A 189 -26.56 -19.79 17.91
CA LEU A 189 -27.78 -19.38 17.22
C LEU A 189 -27.56 -19.44 15.70
N ASP A 190 -28.14 -20.43 15.02
CA ASP A 190 -28.08 -20.60 13.56
C ASP A 190 -29.34 -20.03 12.89
N ILE A 191 -29.19 -18.97 12.10
CA ILE A 191 -30.28 -18.23 11.47
C ILE A 191 -30.26 -18.50 9.96
N LYS A 192 -31.22 -19.29 9.52
CA LYS A 192 -31.55 -19.57 8.10
C LYS A 192 -32.74 -18.75 7.62
N ALA A 193 -33.40 -18.03 8.51
CA ALA A 193 -34.55 -17.19 8.19
C ALA A 193 -34.20 -16.11 7.14
N ALA A 194 -35.06 -15.99 6.13
CA ALA A 194 -35.00 -14.90 5.15
C ALA A 194 -35.60 -13.60 5.67
N THR A 195 -36.64 -13.71 6.50
CA THR A 195 -37.28 -12.57 7.15
C THR A 195 -36.72 -12.38 8.56
N LEU A 196 -36.05 -11.26 8.77
CA LEU A 196 -35.46 -10.85 10.04
C LEU A 196 -36.04 -9.49 10.40
N THR A 197 -36.72 -9.39 11.53
CA THR A 197 -37.29 -8.11 11.99
C THR A 197 -36.84 -7.80 13.41
N SER A 198 -36.50 -6.54 13.66
CA SER A 198 -36.31 -6.01 15.02
C SER A 198 -37.11 -4.72 15.12
N THR A 199 -38.12 -4.72 15.99
CA THR A 199 -38.96 -3.52 16.23
C THR A 199 -38.43 -2.76 17.45
N SER A 200 -38.32 -3.46 18.58
CA SER A 200 -37.75 -2.94 19.83
C SER A 200 -36.95 -3.98 20.60
N GLY A 201 -36.88 -5.22 20.10
CA GLY A 201 -36.12 -6.29 20.72
C GLY A 201 -34.63 -6.22 20.34
N THR A 202 -33.76 -6.67 21.24
CA THR A 202 -32.31 -6.66 21.05
C THR A 202 -31.72 -8.07 21.08
N LEU A 203 -30.54 -8.23 20.45
CA LEU A 203 -29.76 -9.45 20.48
C LEU A 203 -28.49 -9.25 21.31
N SER A 204 -28.34 -10.02 22.40
CA SER A 204 -27.16 -10.04 23.26
C SER A 204 -26.36 -11.32 22.98
N ALA A 205 -25.33 -11.19 22.14
CA ALA A 205 -24.57 -12.32 21.59
C ALA A 205 -23.05 -12.26 21.87
N ALA A 206 -22.62 -11.47 22.86
CA ALA A 206 -21.21 -11.11 23.06
C ALA A 206 -20.24 -12.26 23.41
N SER A 207 -20.74 -13.44 23.78
CA SER A 207 -19.93 -14.61 24.21
C SER A 207 -20.25 -15.92 23.48
N GLY A 208 -21.23 -15.92 22.57
CA GLY A 208 -21.67 -17.10 21.84
C GLY A 208 -21.35 -17.01 20.35
N THR A 209 -21.86 -17.97 19.59
CA THR A 209 -21.76 -17.99 18.12
C THR A 209 -23.11 -17.66 17.53
N VAL A 210 -23.15 -16.68 16.62
CA VAL A 210 -24.32 -16.43 15.78
C VAL A 210 -23.95 -16.67 14.33
N SER A 211 -24.69 -17.56 13.67
CA SER A 211 -24.46 -17.95 12.29
C SER A 211 -25.61 -17.47 11.40
N TYR A 212 -25.31 -16.78 10.31
CA TYR A 212 -26.28 -16.37 9.30
C TYR A 212 -26.07 -17.19 8.03
N THR A 213 -26.87 -18.25 7.88
CA THR A 213 -26.57 -19.37 6.96
C THR A 213 -27.58 -19.56 5.82
N LEU A 214 -28.46 -18.59 5.58
CA LEU A 214 -29.37 -18.63 4.45
C LEU A 214 -28.59 -18.67 3.12
N ALA A 215 -28.96 -19.60 2.23
CA ALA A 215 -28.44 -19.69 0.86
C ALA A 215 -29.07 -18.62 -0.06
N GLY A 216 -28.92 -17.36 0.32
CA GLY A 216 -29.58 -16.20 -0.29
C GLY A 216 -29.17 -14.91 0.40
N THR A 217 -29.64 -13.78 -0.11
CA THR A 217 -29.47 -12.48 0.55
C THR A 217 -30.11 -12.53 1.93
N GLN A 218 -29.42 -12.04 2.95
CA GLN A 218 -29.89 -12.10 4.32
C GLN A 218 -29.53 -10.82 5.07
N GLN A 219 -30.37 -10.39 6.00
CA GLN A 219 -30.02 -9.31 6.90
C GLN A 219 -29.18 -9.83 8.07
N VAL A 220 -28.45 -8.93 8.73
CA VAL A 220 -27.66 -9.19 9.94
C VAL A 220 -28.08 -8.17 10.99
N PHE A 221 -28.53 -8.64 12.16
CA PHE A 221 -28.95 -7.74 13.23
C PHE A 221 -27.79 -6.89 13.76
N PRO A 222 -28.06 -5.66 14.23
CA PRO A 222 -27.08 -4.92 15.02
C PRO A 222 -26.88 -5.59 16.37
N ALA A 223 -25.64 -5.94 16.69
CA ALA A 223 -25.28 -6.53 17.97
C ALA A 223 -23.78 -6.50 18.21
N THR A 224 -23.40 -6.74 19.47
CA THR A 224 -22.09 -7.26 19.84
C THR A 224 -22.13 -8.78 19.79
N TYR A 225 -21.35 -9.35 18.89
CA TYR A 225 -21.14 -10.78 18.71
C TYR A 225 -19.87 -11.21 19.45
N GLY A 226 -19.88 -12.41 20.04
CA GLY A 226 -18.66 -13.15 20.33
C GLY A 226 -18.05 -13.56 18.99
N THR A 227 -18.59 -14.64 18.45
CA THR A 227 -18.32 -15.13 17.09
C THR A 227 -19.48 -14.83 16.15
N LEU A 228 -19.21 -14.19 15.02
CA LEU A 228 -20.15 -13.99 13.93
C LEU A 228 -19.72 -14.86 12.75
N THR A 229 -20.56 -15.81 12.34
CA THR A 229 -20.33 -16.66 11.17
C THR A 229 -21.32 -16.34 10.07
N LEU A 230 -20.83 -16.14 8.86
CA LEU A 230 -21.62 -15.90 7.66
C LEU A 230 -21.44 -17.07 6.70
N SER A 231 -22.42 -17.36 5.85
CA SER A 231 -22.25 -18.31 4.75
C SER A 231 -23.21 -18.07 3.59
N GLY A 232 -22.91 -18.71 2.46
CA GLY A 232 -23.68 -18.61 1.22
C GLY A 232 -23.16 -17.52 0.27
N ALA A 233 -23.35 -17.72 -1.03
CA ALA A 233 -22.75 -16.89 -2.08
C ALA A 233 -23.37 -15.49 -2.26
N PHE A 234 -24.16 -15.01 -1.30
CA PHE A 234 -24.99 -13.81 -1.44
C PHE A 234 -24.68 -12.80 -0.33
N ALA A 235 -25.12 -11.56 -0.54
CA ALA A 235 -24.91 -10.48 0.41
C ALA A 235 -25.61 -10.72 1.76
N LYS A 236 -24.87 -10.48 2.84
CA LYS A 236 -25.31 -10.39 4.22
C LYS A 236 -25.29 -8.92 4.60
N THR A 237 -26.46 -8.28 4.65
CA THR A 237 -26.58 -6.83 4.82
C THR A 237 -26.76 -6.49 6.30
N ALA A 238 -25.92 -5.60 6.83
CA ALA A 238 -26.07 -5.12 8.20
C ALA A 238 -27.29 -4.20 8.32
N GLN A 239 -28.09 -4.38 9.36
CA GLN A 239 -29.21 -3.49 9.70
C GLN A 239 -28.82 -2.36 10.67
N GLY A 240 -27.57 -2.35 11.12
CA GLY A 240 -27.00 -1.39 12.05
C GLY A 240 -25.56 -1.75 12.37
N ASP A 241 -24.97 -1.10 13.37
CA ASP A 241 -23.58 -1.31 13.72
C ASP A 241 -23.32 -2.74 14.23
N ILE A 242 -22.19 -3.30 13.82
CA ILE A 242 -21.76 -4.65 14.18
C ILE A 242 -20.45 -4.54 14.94
N THR A 243 -20.43 -5.12 16.14
CA THR A 243 -19.19 -5.36 16.90
C THR A 243 -18.95 -6.86 17.01
N VAL A 244 -17.73 -7.31 16.74
CA VAL A 244 -17.33 -8.72 16.90
C VAL A 244 -16.18 -8.77 17.88
N ASN A 245 -16.35 -9.46 19.01
CA ASN A 245 -15.36 -9.51 20.08
C ASN A 245 -14.23 -10.52 19.80
N THR A 246 -14.56 -11.67 19.20
CA THR A 246 -13.59 -12.77 19.01
C THR A 246 -13.29 -13.04 17.55
N THR A 247 -14.27 -13.54 16.79
CA THR A 247 -14.03 -14.03 15.42
C THR A 247 -15.16 -13.63 14.50
N LEU A 248 -14.81 -12.95 13.41
CA LEU A 248 -15.67 -12.83 12.24
C LEU A 248 -15.27 -13.95 11.27
N ASN A 249 -16.21 -14.79 10.86
CA ASN A 249 -16.02 -15.83 9.85
C ASN A 249 -16.89 -15.49 8.63
N ASN A 250 -16.26 -15.07 7.55
CA ASN A 250 -16.83 -14.63 6.28
C ASN A 250 -16.16 -15.42 5.14
N PRO A 251 -16.67 -16.60 4.79
CA PRO A 251 -16.04 -17.48 3.80
C PRO A 251 -16.13 -16.91 2.38
N SER A 252 -15.27 -17.43 1.49
CA SER A 252 -15.24 -17.02 0.08
C SER A 252 -16.62 -17.10 -0.58
N GLY A 253 -16.91 -16.14 -1.44
CA GLY A 253 -18.21 -15.98 -2.10
C GLY A 253 -19.27 -15.28 -1.24
N THR A 254 -19.08 -15.14 0.07
CA THR A 254 -19.99 -14.36 0.94
C THR A 254 -19.58 -12.88 0.93
N THR A 255 -20.55 -11.97 0.90
CA THR A 255 -20.30 -10.53 1.05
C THR A 255 -20.96 -10.01 2.32
N LEU A 256 -20.21 -9.44 3.25
CA LEU A 256 -20.76 -8.64 4.34
C LEU A 256 -20.92 -7.19 3.85
N ALA A 257 -22.17 -6.75 3.70
CA ALA A 257 -22.51 -5.40 3.25
C ALA A 257 -22.89 -4.54 4.45
N MET A 258 -21.97 -3.70 4.92
CA MET A 258 -22.18 -2.84 6.08
C MET A 258 -22.98 -1.58 5.76
N GLY A 259 -23.02 -1.14 4.50
CA GLY A 259 -23.59 0.16 4.15
C GLY A 259 -22.90 1.29 4.94
N ALA A 260 -23.69 2.22 5.49
CA ALA A 260 -23.18 3.31 6.33
C ALA A 260 -22.90 2.92 7.79
N HIS A 261 -23.13 1.67 8.17
CA HIS A 261 -22.98 1.21 9.55
C HIS A 261 -21.53 0.93 9.91
N GLY A 262 -21.21 1.09 11.19
CA GLY A 262 -19.88 0.84 11.74
C GLY A 262 -19.59 -0.65 11.90
N LEU A 263 -18.36 -1.05 11.56
CA LEU A 263 -17.80 -2.37 11.86
C LEU A 263 -16.66 -2.22 12.87
N THR A 264 -16.82 -2.84 14.04
CA THR A 264 -15.73 -3.01 15.02
C THR A 264 -15.38 -4.49 15.13
N ALA A 265 -14.14 -4.88 14.86
CA ALA A 265 -13.70 -6.27 14.95
C ALA A 265 -12.53 -6.46 15.94
N GLY A 266 -12.67 -7.43 16.83
CA GLY A 266 -11.82 -7.68 17.99
C GLY A 266 -10.98 -8.96 17.95
N VAL A 267 -9.81 -8.87 18.59
CA VAL A 267 -8.84 -9.85 19.15
C VAL A 267 -8.44 -11.13 18.39
N SER A 268 -9.24 -11.69 17.50
CA SER A 268 -8.81 -12.81 16.64
C SER A 268 -9.41 -12.72 15.25
N ALA A 269 -9.50 -11.51 14.72
CA ALA A 269 -9.56 -11.29 13.27
C ALA A 269 -8.17 -11.54 12.65
N ASP A 270 -7.55 -12.66 12.99
CA ASP A 270 -6.67 -13.30 12.04
C ASP A 270 -7.58 -13.81 10.91
N LEU A 271 -7.95 -12.89 10.01
CA LEU A 271 -8.73 -13.26 8.83
C LEU A 271 -7.82 -14.02 7.83
N SER A 272 -6.58 -14.37 8.21
CA SER A 272 -5.57 -15.01 7.36
C SER A 272 -5.66 -16.53 7.26
N ASP A 273 -6.44 -17.22 8.13
CA ASP A 273 -6.58 -18.70 8.12
C ASP A 273 -7.36 -19.26 6.90
N GLY A 274 -7.52 -18.51 5.82
CA GLY A 274 -8.27 -18.95 4.63
C GLY A 274 -9.79 -19.13 4.84
N VAL A 275 -10.27 -19.00 6.08
CA VAL A 275 -11.69 -19.06 6.47
C VAL A 275 -12.41 -17.73 6.20
N ASN A 276 -11.67 -16.61 6.07
CA ASN A 276 -12.19 -15.26 5.85
C ASN A 276 -11.87 -14.68 4.47
N ALA A 277 -12.21 -15.40 3.41
CA ALA A 277 -11.97 -15.00 2.03
C ALA A 277 -13.18 -14.32 1.35
N GLY A 278 -14.25 -14.05 2.10
CA GLY A 278 -15.42 -13.30 1.63
C GLY A 278 -15.15 -11.80 1.53
N ALA A 279 -15.94 -11.10 0.71
CA ALA A 279 -15.83 -9.66 0.58
C ALA A 279 -16.47 -8.94 1.78
N ILE A 280 -15.90 -7.79 2.17
CA ILE A 280 -16.52 -6.82 3.08
C ILE A 280 -16.67 -5.51 2.30
N THR A 281 -17.87 -4.94 2.30
CA THR A 281 -18.16 -3.66 1.62
C THR A 281 -18.74 -2.68 2.63
N THR A 282 -18.22 -1.45 2.66
CA THR A 282 -18.62 -0.47 3.67
C THR A 282 -18.41 0.98 3.24
N SER A 283 -19.36 1.85 3.57
CA SER A 283 -19.23 3.30 3.59
C SER A 283 -19.20 3.87 5.01
N GLY A 284 -19.33 3.02 6.04
CA GLY A 284 -19.30 3.40 7.46
C GLY A 284 -17.90 3.31 8.08
N THR A 285 -17.79 3.59 9.38
CA THR A 285 -16.50 3.53 10.09
C THR A 285 -16.02 2.10 10.29
N VAL A 286 -14.72 1.85 10.13
CA VAL A 286 -14.10 0.54 10.40
C VAL A 286 -13.06 0.70 11.52
N THR A 287 -13.20 -0.09 12.56
CA THR A 287 -12.27 -0.11 13.69
C THR A 287 -11.77 -1.54 13.92
N PHE A 288 -10.46 -1.71 13.96
CA PHE A 288 -9.82 -2.95 14.37
C PHE A 288 -9.17 -2.77 15.72
N ASN A 289 -9.47 -3.66 16.67
CA ASN A 289 -8.90 -3.59 18.03
C ASN A 289 -7.53 -4.30 18.15
N GLN A 290 -7.02 -4.85 17.05
CA GLN A 290 -5.73 -5.53 16.97
C GLN A 290 -4.71 -4.64 16.24
N ALA A 291 -3.44 -4.73 16.63
CA ALA A 291 -2.35 -4.06 15.93
C ALA A 291 -1.97 -4.84 14.66
N SER A 292 -2.22 -4.26 13.49
CA SER A 292 -1.91 -4.82 12.16
C SER A 292 -2.71 -6.08 11.77
N PRO A 293 -4.06 -6.02 11.74
CA PRO A 293 -4.91 -7.16 11.41
C PRO A 293 -4.68 -7.64 9.98
N ASP A 294 -4.69 -8.95 9.77
CA ASP A 294 -4.61 -9.56 8.45
C ASP A 294 -6.03 -9.85 7.93
N ILE A 295 -6.32 -9.43 6.70
CA ILE A 295 -7.63 -9.44 6.05
C ILE A 295 -7.56 -10.34 4.81
N GLY A 296 -8.00 -11.61 4.91
CA GLY A 296 -7.80 -12.63 3.86
C GLY A 296 -8.64 -12.50 2.57
N GLY A 297 -9.60 -11.59 2.50
CA GLY A 297 -10.50 -11.37 1.36
C GLY A 297 -10.46 -9.96 0.79
N LEU A 298 -11.44 -9.64 -0.07
CA LEU A 298 -11.64 -8.30 -0.61
C LEU A 298 -12.24 -7.36 0.44
N PHE A 299 -11.58 -6.25 0.72
CA PHE A 299 -12.16 -5.14 1.48
C PHE A 299 -12.43 -3.96 0.56
N ASN A 300 -13.69 -3.53 0.44
CA ASN A 300 -14.10 -2.45 -0.44
C ASN A 300 -14.66 -1.26 0.35
N TYR A 301 -13.93 -0.15 0.31
CA TYR A 301 -14.36 1.13 0.88
C TYR A 301 -15.14 1.92 -0.18
N THR A 302 -16.41 2.21 0.09
CA THR A 302 -17.35 2.86 -0.84
C THR A 302 -17.81 4.24 -0.38
N GLY A 303 -17.35 4.71 0.79
CA GLY A 303 -17.73 6.00 1.34
C GLY A 303 -17.16 7.19 0.57
N THR A 304 -17.83 8.34 0.65
CA THR A 304 -17.37 9.57 -0.02
C THR A 304 -16.13 10.15 0.65
N SER A 305 -16.12 10.28 1.97
CA SER A 305 -14.97 10.70 2.78
C SER A 305 -14.81 9.75 3.95
N GLN A 306 -13.98 8.73 3.79
CA GLN A 306 -13.89 7.60 4.70
C GLN A 306 -12.44 7.33 5.07
N ALA A 307 -12.16 7.23 6.36
CA ALA A 307 -10.86 6.78 6.84
C ALA A 307 -10.68 5.29 6.52
N VAL A 308 -9.60 4.97 5.82
CA VAL A 308 -9.19 3.58 5.60
C VAL A 308 -8.52 3.12 6.89
N ALA A 309 -8.98 2.00 7.46
CA ALA A 309 -8.38 1.45 8.66
C ALA A 309 -7.00 0.84 8.37
N ALA A 310 -6.05 1.02 9.29
CA ALA A 310 -4.71 0.43 9.15
C ALA A 310 -4.78 -1.09 9.32
N ALA A 311 -4.34 -1.83 8.32
CA ALA A 311 -4.40 -3.29 8.25
C ALA A 311 -3.48 -3.85 7.17
N GLN A 312 -3.34 -5.18 7.16
CA GLN A 312 -2.80 -5.95 6.06
C GLN A 312 -3.97 -6.51 5.26
N TYR A 313 -4.19 -5.98 4.07
CA TYR A 313 -5.25 -6.42 3.17
C TYR A 313 -4.75 -7.50 2.21
N LYS A 314 -5.54 -8.53 1.97
CA LYS A 314 -5.34 -9.38 0.80
C LYS A 314 -5.66 -8.58 -0.45
N ASP A 315 -6.93 -8.23 -0.64
CA ASP A 315 -7.35 -7.36 -1.73
C ASP A 315 -8.01 -6.09 -1.15
N LEU A 316 -7.65 -4.92 -1.68
CA LEU A 316 -8.19 -3.64 -1.25
C LEU A 316 -8.75 -2.89 -2.47
N THR A 317 -10.03 -2.52 -2.39
CA THR A 317 -10.68 -1.67 -3.39
C THR A 317 -11.16 -0.37 -2.75
N LEU A 318 -10.87 0.74 -3.42
CA LEU A 318 -11.38 2.06 -3.08
C LEU A 318 -12.35 2.52 -4.18
N SER A 319 -13.64 2.34 -3.94
CA SER A 319 -14.71 2.75 -4.87
C SER A 319 -15.37 4.09 -4.51
N GLY A 320 -14.97 4.68 -3.38
CA GLY A 320 -15.45 5.97 -2.90
C GLY A 320 -14.96 7.17 -3.71
N THR A 321 -15.15 8.39 -3.19
CA THR A 321 -14.63 9.61 -3.84
C THR A 321 -13.26 10.01 -3.30
N THR A 322 -13.12 10.17 -1.97
CA THR A 322 -11.90 10.65 -1.30
C THR A 322 -11.59 9.88 0.00
N PRO A 323 -11.23 8.58 -0.05
CA PRO A 323 -10.75 7.86 1.12
C PRO A 323 -9.44 8.47 1.68
N SER A 324 -9.24 8.39 2.99
CA SER A 324 -8.05 8.95 3.64
C SER A 324 -7.23 7.88 4.37
N PHE A 325 -5.93 7.84 4.09
CA PHE A 325 -4.95 7.03 4.81
C PHE A 325 -4.28 7.89 5.88
N GLY A 326 -4.56 7.59 7.16
CA GLY A 326 -3.94 8.26 8.31
C GLY A 326 -2.45 7.95 8.48
N ALA A 327 -1.80 8.53 9.49
CA ALA A 327 -0.39 8.26 9.82
C ALA A 327 -0.20 6.85 10.42
N ALA A 328 -0.23 5.83 9.57
CA ALA A 328 -0.12 4.42 9.93
C ALA A 328 0.43 3.58 8.76
N SER A 329 0.62 2.29 8.98
CA SER A 329 1.02 1.33 7.96
C SER A 329 -0.18 0.61 7.35
N PHE A 330 -0.16 0.48 6.03
CA PHE A 330 -1.16 -0.19 5.21
C PHE A 330 -0.46 -1.15 4.27
N LEU A 331 -0.74 -2.44 4.37
CA LEU A 331 -0.15 -3.46 3.51
C LEU A 331 -1.21 -4.03 2.57
N VAL A 332 -0.84 -4.32 1.32
CA VAL A 332 -1.68 -5.08 0.39
C VAL A 332 -0.87 -6.24 -0.18
N SER A 333 -1.29 -7.49 0.05
CA SER A 333 -0.60 -8.71 -0.39
C SER A 333 -1.15 -9.31 -1.70
N GLY A 334 -2.31 -8.85 -2.15
CA GLY A 334 -2.97 -9.18 -3.41
C GLY A 334 -3.18 -7.94 -4.26
N THR A 335 -4.41 -7.65 -4.65
CA THR A 335 -4.76 -6.60 -5.60
C THR A 335 -5.13 -5.31 -4.89
N PHE A 336 -4.55 -4.18 -5.31
CA PHE A 336 -5.01 -2.85 -4.95
C PHE A 336 -5.65 -2.17 -6.15
N THR A 337 -6.94 -1.81 -6.04
CA THR A 337 -7.66 -1.05 -7.06
C THR A 337 -8.26 0.22 -6.45
N SER A 338 -8.24 1.31 -7.22
CA SER A 338 -8.86 2.57 -6.81
C SER A 338 -9.52 3.22 -8.01
N SER A 339 -10.82 3.49 -7.92
CA SER A 339 -11.50 4.48 -8.75
C SER A 339 -11.65 5.83 -8.03
N ALA A 340 -11.24 5.87 -6.76
CA ALA A 340 -11.22 7.06 -5.92
C ALA A 340 -9.92 7.87 -6.10
N VAL A 341 -9.91 9.09 -5.56
CA VAL A 341 -8.69 9.91 -5.37
C VAL A 341 -8.34 9.92 -3.88
N PRO A 342 -7.62 8.91 -3.37
CA PRO A 342 -7.28 8.84 -1.96
C PRO A 342 -6.26 9.91 -1.55
N THR A 343 -6.37 10.39 -0.31
CA THR A 343 -5.38 11.24 0.32
C THR A 343 -4.52 10.44 1.29
N PHE A 344 -3.21 10.55 1.18
CA PHE A 344 -2.27 9.92 2.10
C PHE A 344 -1.66 10.96 3.04
N ASN A 345 -1.69 10.68 4.34
CA ASN A 345 -0.87 11.42 5.29
C ASN A 345 0.62 11.23 4.93
N SER A 346 1.45 12.27 5.04
CA SER A 346 2.88 12.19 4.69
C SER A 346 3.66 11.19 5.56
N ALA A 347 3.18 10.87 6.76
CA ALA A 347 3.74 9.85 7.63
C ALA A 347 3.09 8.46 7.46
N SER A 348 2.10 8.30 6.58
CA SER A 348 1.54 6.99 6.23
C SER A 348 2.55 6.15 5.46
N THR A 349 2.50 4.83 5.61
CA THR A 349 3.31 3.90 4.81
C THR A 349 2.38 2.95 4.08
N PHE A 350 2.35 3.04 2.75
CA PHE A 350 1.65 2.10 1.91
C PHE A 350 2.64 1.07 1.35
N THR A 351 2.38 -0.20 1.60
CA THR A 351 3.28 -1.30 1.25
C THR A 351 2.59 -2.29 0.31
N TYR A 352 3.14 -2.44 -0.89
CA TYR A 352 2.83 -3.53 -1.79
C TYR A 352 3.64 -4.78 -1.35
N ASN A 353 2.97 -5.76 -0.74
CA ASN A 353 3.57 -6.91 -0.05
C ASN A 353 3.27 -8.27 -0.74
N GLY A 354 2.83 -8.26 -1.99
CA GLY A 354 2.43 -9.46 -2.70
C GLY A 354 3.60 -10.26 -3.26
N ALA A 355 3.49 -11.59 -3.18
CA ALA A 355 4.35 -12.55 -3.88
C ALA A 355 3.98 -12.68 -5.38
N GLY A 356 2.74 -12.34 -5.74
CA GLY A 356 2.31 -12.16 -7.13
C GLY A 356 2.66 -10.77 -7.66
N SER A 357 2.52 -10.58 -8.97
CA SER A 357 2.68 -9.26 -9.59
C SER A 357 1.63 -8.27 -9.05
N GLN A 358 2.06 -7.06 -8.70
CA GLN A 358 1.18 -5.98 -8.24
C GLN A 358 1.39 -4.73 -9.10
N THR A 359 0.29 -4.05 -9.43
CA THR A 359 0.34 -2.75 -10.09
C THR A 359 0.46 -1.64 -9.04
N VAL A 360 1.48 -0.80 -9.16
CA VAL A 360 1.64 0.41 -8.34
C VAL A 360 0.88 1.54 -9.00
N LEU A 361 -0.21 1.97 -8.38
CA LEU A 361 -1.10 3.00 -8.94
C LEU A 361 -0.43 4.39 -8.91
N ALA A 362 -0.75 5.22 -9.92
CA ALA A 362 -0.39 6.64 -9.97
C ALA A 362 -1.21 7.45 -8.96
N LEU A 363 -0.73 7.47 -7.72
CA LEU A 363 -1.30 8.17 -6.57
C LEU A 363 -0.21 8.97 -5.85
N ASN A 364 -0.62 9.88 -4.96
CA ASN A 364 0.32 10.63 -4.12
C ASN A 364 0.46 9.99 -2.73
N TYR A 365 1.46 9.13 -2.57
CA TYR A 365 1.71 8.39 -1.34
C TYR A 365 2.45 9.24 -0.29
N GLY A 366 2.29 8.89 0.99
CA GLY A 366 3.21 9.32 2.05
C GLY A 366 4.56 8.66 1.86
N ASN A 367 4.74 7.49 2.47
CA ASN A 367 5.83 6.55 2.15
C ASN A 367 5.29 5.43 1.25
N LEU A 368 6.09 5.03 0.26
CA LEU A 368 5.79 3.89 -0.63
C LEU A 368 6.85 2.81 -0.42
N THR A 369 6.41 1.61 -0.09
CA THR A 369 7.29 0.45 0.09
C THR A 369 6.88 -0.69 -0.81
N SER A 370 7.85 -1.35 -1.44
CA SER A 370 7.66 -2.68 -2.01
C SER A 370 8.39 -3.69 -1.13
N ALA A 371 7.68 -4.75 -0.77
CA ALA A 371 8.16 -5.85 0.04
C ALA A 371 7.83 -7.19 -0.64
N SER A 372 8.26 -8.32 -0.06
CA SER A 372 8.08 -9.66 -0.65
C SER A 372 8.77 -9.79 -2.03
N SER A 373 8.45 -10.84 -2.79
CA SER A 373 9.16 -11.22 -4.02
C SER A 373 8.43 -10.92 -5.32
N GLY A 374 7.16 -10.51 -5.27
CA GLY A 374 6.36 -10.30 -6.49
C GLY A 374 6.88 -9.15 -7.35
N ALA A 375 6.68 -9.25 -8.67
CA ALA A 375 7.00 -8.14 -9.57
C ALA A 375 6.14 -6.90 -9.27
N ARG A 376 6.66 -5.72 -9.58
CA ARG A 376 5.94 -4.44 -9.49
C ARG A 376 5.79 -3.85 -10.88
N VAL A 377 4.57 -3.53 -11.26
CA VAL A 377 4.28 -2.83 -12.51
C VAL A 377 3.88 -1.42 -12.13
N LEU A 378 4.75 -0.43 -12.36
CA LEU A 378 4.35 0.96 -12.18
C LEU A 378 3.24 1.29 -13.18
N ALA A 379 2.36 2.22 -12.81
CA ALA A 379 1.33 2.71 -13.72
C ALA A 379 1.95 3.11 -15.07
N ASN A 380 1.24 2.82 -16.17
CA ASN A 380 1.76 3.07 -17.52
C ASN A 380 1.70 4.55 -17.94
N SER A 381 1.15 5.41 -17.07
CA SER A 381 0.97 6.85 -17.26
C SER A 381 0.65 7.49 -15.90
N GLY A 382 0.61 8.82 -15.85
CA GLY A 382 0.33 9.57 -14.63
C GLY A 382 1.52 9.66 -13.68
N THR A 383 1.28 10.30 -12.53
CA THR A 383 2.31 10.59 -11.52
C THR A 383 2.14 9.70 -10.31
N ILE A 384 3.23 9.02 -9.93
CA ILE A 384 3.40 8.34 -8.64
C ILE A 384 4.14 9.34 -7.74
N GLY A 385 3.37 10.08 -6.94
CA GLY A 385 3.90 11.06 -6.00
C GLY A 385 4.36 10.41 -4.70
N ILE A 386 5.48 10.86 -4.17
CA ILE A 386 6.08 10.40 -2.92
C ILE A 386 6.38 11.61 -2.04
N ALA A 387 5.64 11.79 -0.95
CA ALA A 387 5.84 12.90 -0.01
C ALA A 387 6.86 12.58 1.10
N GLY A 388 7.11 11.29 1.35
CA GLY A 388 8.03 10.76 2.34
C GLY A 388 9.12 9.90 1.71
N THR A 389 9.23 8.64 2.10
CA THR A 389 10.28 7.71 1.65
C THR A 389 9.77 6.76 0.56
N PHE A 390 10.60 6.52 -0.47
CA PHE A 390 10.40 5.42 -1.42
C PHE A 390 11.40 4.29 -1.14
N THR A 391 10.88 3.09 -0.84
CA THR A 391 11.67 1.88 -0.58
C THR A 391 11.34 0.83 -1.63
N PRO A 392 12.10 0.75 -2.75
CA PRO A 392 11.77 -0.14 -3.86
C PRO A 392 11.99 -1.63 -3.56
N GLY A 393 12.74 -1.99 -2.52
CA GLY A 393 13.05 -3.39 -2.21
C GLY A 393 13.91 -4.07 -3.29
N THR A 394 13.86 -5.40 -3.35
CA THR A 394 14.57 -6.22 -4.36
C THR A 394 13.66 -6.70 -5.49
N ASN A 395 12.43 -6.18 -5.56
CA ASN A 395 11.43 -6.58 -6.53
C ASN A 395 11.87 -6.22 -7.96
N SER A 396 11.46 -7.00 -8.97
CA SER A 396 11.60 -6.60 -10.37
C SER A 396 10.54 -5.57 -10.75
N TYR A 397 10.93 -4.53 -11.49
CA TYR A 397 10.03 -3.45 -11.89
C TYR A 397 9.79 -3.39 -13.40
N THR A 398 8.54 -3.15 -13.79
CA THR A 398 8.18 -2.59 -15.10
C THR A 398 7.85 -1.12 -14.92
N ILE A 399 8.60 -0.24 -15.57
CA ILE A 399 8.60 1.20 -15.26
C ILE A 399 7.96 2.09 -16.34
N THR A 400 7.48 1.52 -17.45
CA THR A 400 7.09 2.25 -18.66
C THR A 400 6.06 3.36 -18.41
N GLY A 401 6.34 4.58 -18.87
CA GLY A 401 5.36 5.66 -19.07
C GLY A 401 5.02 6.55 -17.88
N SER A 402 5.09 6.09 -16.63
CA SER A 402 4.82 6.95 -15.46
C SER A 402 5.95 7.92 -15.13
N THR A 403 5.60 8.94 -14.36
CA THR A 403 6.52 9.82 -13.65
C THR A 403 6.52 9.44 -12.17
N VAL A 404 7.70 9.21 -11.59
CA VAL A 404 7.85 9.20 -10.13
C VAL A 404 8.26 10.60 -9.70
N GLU A 405 7.48 11.20 -8.80
CA GLU A 405 7.69 12.55 -8.31
C GLU A 405 8.00 12.55 -6.81
N PHE A 406 9.21 12.97 -6.44
CA PHE A 406 9.55 13.27 -5.05
C PHE A 406 9.07 14.69 -4.72
N ASN A 407 7.96 14.81 -3.99
CA ASN A 407 7.23 16.06 -3.76
C ASN A 407 7.11 16.46 -2.27
N GLY A 408 7.90 15.83 -1.40
CA GLY A 408 7.96 16.11 0.03
C GLY A 408 8.57 17.47 0.36
N SER A 409 8.05 18.13 1.39
CA SER A 409 8.62 19.34 2.00
C SER A 409 9.79 19.04 2.94
N SER A 410 9.88 17.81 3.43
CA SER A 410 11.02 17.29 4.18
C SER A 410 12.10 16.76 3.23
N SER A 411 13.32 16.54 3.75
CA SER A 411 14.38 15.90 2.96
C SER A 411 13.96 14.50 2.51
N GLN A 412 14.23 14.16 1.25
CA GLN A 412 13.93 12.85 0.66
C GLN A 412 15.17 12.27 0.00
N THR A 413 15.35 10.96 0.13
CA THR A 413 16.40 10.22 -0.59
C THR A 413 15.82 9.65 -1.89
N ILE A 414 16.48 9.92 -3.02
CA ILE A 414 16.20 9.26 -4.29
C ILE A 414 17.03 7.96 -4.32
N PRO A 415 16.38 6.78 -4.31
CA PRO A 415 17.06 5.50 -4.16
C PRO A 415 17.77 5.05 -5.45
N ASP A 416 18.63 4.04 -5.30
CA ASP A 416 19.18 3.24 -6.41
C ASP A 416 18.03 2.50 -7.11
N PHE A 417 17.57 3.04 -8.25
CA PHE A 417 16.35 2.63 -8.94
C PHE A 417 16.31 3.18 -10.37
N ASP A 418 15.74 2.39 -11.28
CA ASP A 418 15.45 2.81 -12.65
C ASP A 418 14.08 3.48 -12.75
N PHE A 419 14.04 4.75 -13.14
CA PHE A 419 12.83 5.51 -13.39
C PHE A 419 12.53 5.60 -14.89
N ASN A 420 11.25 5.62 -15.26
CA ASN A 420 10.89 6.09 -16.60
C ASN A 420 11.03 7.62 -16.66
N ASN A 421 10.18 8.37 -15.96
CA ASN A 421 10.47 9.78 -15.70
C ASN A 421 10.71 9.99 -14.20
N LEU A 422 11.67 10.85 -13.88
CA LEU A 422 11.97 11.27 -12.52
C LEU A 422 11.74 12.77 -12.41
N THR A 423 10.93 13.19 -11.44
CA THR A 423 10.70 14.60 -11.13
C THR A 423 10.96 14.87 -9.66
N SER A 424 11.55 16.02 -9.37
CA SER A 424 11.59 16.60 -8.03
C SER A 424 10.83 17.92 -8.02
N SER A 425 10.03 18.13 -6.98
CA SER A 425 9.25 19.34 -6.78
C SER A 425 9.21 19.74 -5.30
N SER A 426 8.41 20.74 -4.94
CA SER A 426 8.31 21.25 -3.56
C SER A 426 9.66 21.78 -3.04
N THR A 427 9.80 21.94 -1.71
CA THR A 427 10.95 22.62 -1.09
C THR A 427 11.91 21.69 -0.35
N GLY A 428 11.57 20.42 -0.16
CA GLY A 428 12.43 19.49 0.57
C GLY A 428 13.77 19.28 -0.14
N ALA A 429 14.86 19.14 0.61
CA ALA A 429 16.14 18.76 0.04
C ALA A 429 16.06 17.37 -0.61
N ARG A 430 16.90 17.10 -1.61
CA ARG A 430 17.05 15.80 -2.24
C ARG A 430 18.43 15.26 -1.94
N VAL A 431 18.49 14.03 -1.45
CA VAL A 431 19.73 13.29 -1.30
C VAL A 431 19.71 12.23 -2.40
N LEU A 432 20.63 12.29 -3.36
CA LEU A 432 20.83 11.14 -4.23
C LEU A 432 21.47 10.04 -3.38
N VAL A 433 21.06 8.78 -3.59
CA VAL A 433 21.64 7.63 -2.88
C VAL A 433 23.18 7.72 -2.86
N ASN A 434 23.83 7.38 -1.74
CA ASN A 434 25.30 7.40 -1.70
C ASN A 434 25.84 6.13 -2.38
N GLY A 435 26.50 6.29 -3.54
CA GLY A 435 26.77 5.18 -4.45
C GLY A 435 25.54 4.77 -5.26
N GLY A 436 25.54 3.56 -5.84
CA GLY A 436 24.40 3.06 -6.63
C GLY A 436 24.16 3.80 -7.97
N THR A 437 23.10 3.41 -8.69
CA THR A 437 22.75 3.98 -10.01
C THR A 437 21.28 4.43 -10.05
N ILE A 438 21.07 5.69 -10.37
CA ILE A 438 19.75 6.24 -10.66
C ILE A 438 19.58 6.21 -12.18
N GLY A 439 18.89 5.19 -12.69
CA GLY A 439 18.60 5.09 -14.12
C GLY A 439 17.38 5.91 -14.51
N ILE A 440 17.42 6.52 -15.70
CA ILE A 440 16.33 7.35 -16.21
C ILE A 440 16.13 7.00 -17.68
N ALA A 441 14.99 6.40 -18.02
CA ALA A 441 14.69 5.95 -19.39
C ALA A 441 13.96 7.02 -20.24
N GLY A 442 13.36 8.00 -19.58
CA GLY A 442 12.59 9.12 -20.14
C GLY A 442 13.18 10.46 -19.69
N THR A 443 12.38 11.27 -19.01
CA THR A 443 12.75 12.66 -18.64
C THR A 443 13.23 12.76 -17.20
N PHE A 444 14.29 13.56 -16.97
CA PHE A 444 14.69 14.01 -15.64
C PHE A 444 14.37 15.49 -15.45
N THR A 445 13.55 15.81 -14.44
CA THR A 445 13.19 17.17 -14.05
C THR A 445 13.66 17.42 -12.60
N PRO A 446 14.86 17.98 -12.39
CA PRO A 446 15.41 18.17 -11.03
C PRO A 446 14.70 19.26 -10.21
N GLY A 447 13.93 20.16 -10.84
CA GLY A 447 13.29 21.26 -10.14
C GLY A 447 14.30 22.24 -9.54
N THR A 448 13.92 22.94 -8.48
CA THR A 448 14.77 23.94 -7.79
C THR A 448 15.23 23.46 -6.41
N ASN A 449 15.09 22.16 -6.11
CA ASN A 449 15.46 21.61 -4.81
C ASN A 449 16.99 21.69 -4.60
N SER A 450 17.43 21.77 -3.34
CA SER A 450 18.84 21.59 -3.01
C SER A 450 19.20 20.11 -3.08
N TYR A 451 20.32 19.76 -3.72
CA TYR A 451 20.78 18.39 -3.86
C TYR A 451 22.05 18.11 -3.06
N THR A 452 22.07 16.99 -2.34
CA THR A 452 23.28 16.36 -1.82
C THR A 452 23.66 15.22 -2.76
N ILE A 453 24.86 15.28 -3.33
CA ILE A 453 25.31 14.40 -4.42
C ILE A 453 26.66 13.81 -4.03
N THR A 454 26.70 12.50 -3.79
CA THR A 454 27.91 11.82 -3.30
C THR A 454 27.99 10.42 -3.89
N GLY A 455 29.02 10.15 -4.69
CA GLY A 455 29.40 8.80 -5.12
C GLY A 455 28.45 8.09 -6.09
N ASN A 456 27.26 8.62 -6.37
CA ASN A 456 26.26 7.98 -7.22
C ASN A 456 26.53 8.14 -8.71
N THR A 457 25.84 7.33 -9.50
CA THR A 457 25.72 7.48 -10.94
C THR A 457 24.30 7.87 -11.31
N VAL A 458 24.12 8.87 -12.16
CA VAL A 458 22.87 9.07 -12.90
C VAL A 458 23.09 8.53 -14.31
N ASP A 459 22.29 7.55 -14.71
CA ASP A 459 22.38 6.90 -16.02
C ASP A 459 21.16 7.23 -16.88
N PHE A 460 21.38 8.01 -17.92
CA PHE A 460 20.37 8.20 -18.96
C PHE A 460 20.37 6.96 -19.86
N ASN A 461 19.44 6.03 -19.60
CA ASN A 461 19.38 4.69 -20.19
C ASN A 461 18.24 4.50 -21.21
N GLY A 462 17.59 5.59 -21.63
CA GLY A 462 16.52 5.60 -22.61
C GLY A 462 16.98 5.32 -24.05
N SER A 463 16.18 4.53 -24.77
CA SER A 463 16.34 4.29 -26.22
C SER A 463 15.80 5.43 -27.09
N SER A 464 14.91 6.25 -26.54
CA SER A 464 14.45 7.49 -27.15
C SER A 464 15.45 8.63 -26.85
N SER A 465 15.29 9.76 -27.56
CA SER A 465 16.09 10.95 -27.26
C SER A 465 15.80 11.46 -25.84
N GLN A 466 16.85 11.81 -25.10
CA GLN A 466 16.76 12.35 -23.74
C GLN A 466 17.51 13.67 -23.64
N THR A 467 16.95 14.62 -22.89
CA THR A 467 17.65 15.86 -22.54
C THR A 467 18.36 15.68 -21.20
N ILE A 468 19.65 15.98 -21.16
CA ILE A 468 20.44 16.08 -19.92
C ILE A 468 20.26 17.51 -19.39
N PRO A 469 19.65 17.69 -18.21
CA PRO A 469 19.29 19.00 -17.69
C PRO A 469 20.50 19.77 -17.13
N ASP A 470 20.28 21.07 -16.86
CA ASP A 470 21.16 21.92 -16.06
C ASP A 470 21.19 21.37 -14.63
N PHE A 471 22.25 20.63 -14.29
CA PHE A 471 22.34 19.83 -13.07
C PHE A 471 23.78 19.37 -12.79
N ASP A 472 24.14 19.31 -11.52
CA ASP A 472 25.40 18.74 -11.05
C ASP A 472 25.30 17.22 -10.89
N PHE A 473 26.25 16.48 -11.42
CA PHE A 473 26.33 15.02 -11.31
C PHE A 473 27.60 14.63 -10.54
N ASN A 474 27.52 13.56 -9.74
CA ASN A 474 28.72 12.86 -9.33
C ASN A 474 29.28 12.08 -10.54
N ASN A 475 28.64 10.97 -10.93
CA ASN A 475 28.92 10.33 -12.22
C ASN A 475 27.73 10.52 -13.16
N LEU A 476 28.02 10.79 -14.42
CA LEU A 476 27.05 10.87 -15.50
C LEU A 476 27.32 9.73 -16.49
N THR A 477 26.31 8.91 -16.77
CA THR A 477 26.40 7.82 -17.73
C THR A 477 25.30 7.93 -18.78
N SER A 478 25.61 7.49 -19.99
CA SER A 478 24.62 7.14 -21.00
C SER A 478 24.90 5.73 -21.50
N SER A 479 24.10 4.76 -21.04
CA SER A 479 24.33 3.32 -21.29
C SER A 479 23.57 2.75 -22.49
N SER A 480 22.59 3.47 -23.03
CA SER A 480 21.71 3.02 -24.12
C SER A 480 22.08 3.64 -25.47
N SER A 481 21.18 3.59 -26.47
CA SER A 481 21.45 4.10 -27.84
C SER A 481 20.70 5.38 -28.21
N GLY A 482 19.77 5.85 -27.38
CA GLY A 482 19.01 7.07 -27.65
C GLY A 482 19.90 8.30 -27.78
N ALA A 483 19.51 9.27 -28.61
CA ALA A 483 20.26 10.53 -28.70
C ALA A 483 20.27 11.27 -27.34
N ARG A 484 21.35 11.99 -27.04
CA ARG A 484 21.47 12.85 -25.85
C ARG A 484 21.51 14.30 -26.31
N VAL A 485 20.64 15.12 -25.75
CA VAL A 485 20.65 16.57 -25.95
C VAL A 485 21.13 17.19 -24.66
N LEU A 486 22.26 17.89 -24.68
CA LEU A 486 22.62 18.74 -23.54
C LEU A 486 21.72 19.96 -23.57
N VAL A 487 21.19 20.36 -22.41
CA VAL A 487 20.27 21.49 -22.28
C VAL A 487 20.81 22.75 -22.99
N ASN A 488 19.94 23.50 -23.66
CA ASN A 488 20.37 24.73 -24.32
C ASN A 488 20.54 25.86 -23.30
N GLY A 489 21.79 26.24 -23.04
CA GLY A 489 22.16 27.08 -21.91
C GLY A 489 22.14 26.31 -20.58
N GLY A 490 22.74 26.88 -19.54
CA GLY A 490 22.92 26.20 -18.24
C GLY A 490 24.24 25.43 -18.14
N THR A 491 24.48 24.83 -16.97
CA THR A 491 25.74 24.15 -16.62
C THR A 491 25.49 22.69 -16.22
N ILE A 492 26.22 21.78 -16.86
CA ILE A 492 26.23 20.36 -16.50
C ILE A 492 27.53 20.10 -15.75
N GLY A 493 27.45 20.11 -14.42
CA GLY A 493 28.59 19.82 -13.55
C GLY A 493 28.84 18.32 -13.44
N ILE A 494 30.10 17.90 -13.47
CA ILE A 494 30.51 16.49 -13.34
C ILE A 494 31.69 16.42 -12.37
N ALA A 495 31.45 15.90 -11.17
CA ALA A 495 32.47 15.81 -10.12
C ALA A 495 33.30 14.51 -10.21
N GLY A 496 32.75 13.47 -10.82
CA GLY A 496 33.34 12.15 -10.99
C GLY A 496 33.56 11.83 -12.48
N THR A 497 33.01 10.70 -12.94
CA THR A 497 33.23 10.20 -14.30
C THR A 497 32.08 10.55 -15.24
N PHE A 498 32.40 10.96 -16.47
CA PHE A 498 31.43 11.02 -17.57
C PHE A 498 31.61 9.86 -18.56
N THR A 499 30.69 8.89 -18.52
CA THR A 499 30.67 7.75 -19.44
C THR A 499 29.67 8.01 -20.56
N LYS A 500 30.14 8.62 -21.66
CA LYS A 500 29.24 9.09 -22.73
C LYS A 500 28.54 7.99 -23.54
N GLY A 501 29.05 6.76 -23.51
CA GLY A 501 28.54 5.64 -24.31
C GLY A 501 28.71 5.80 -25.84
N THR A 502 27.90 5.05 -26.59
CA THR A 502 27.82 5.10 -28.07
C THR A 502 26.78 6.12 -28.56
N ASN A 503 26.11 6.82 -27.64
CA ASN A 503 25.08 7.80 -27.95
C ASN A 503 25.61 8.95 -28.82
N SER A 504 24.73 9.44 -29.70
CA SER A 504 24.95 10.71 -30.40
C SER A 504 24.56 11.87 -29.49
N TYR A 505 25.43 12.88 -29.40
CA TYR A 505 25.20 14.08 -28.59
C TYR A 505 24.88 15.28 -29.47
N THR A 506 23.82 16.00 -29.13
CA THR A 506 23.53 17.34 -29.63
C THR A 506 23.86 18.32 -28.52
N VAL A 507 24.79 19.23 -28.79
CA VAL A 507 25.29 20.20 -27.83
C VAL A 507 25.08 21.59 -28.42
N THR A 508 24.32 22.44 -27.74
CA THR A 508 24.01 23.80 -28.22
C THR A 508 23.92 24.69 -26.99
N GLY A 509 24.82 25.66 -26.84
CA GLY A 509 24.78 26.62 -25.72
C GLY A 509 25.19 26.13 -24.33
N SER A 510 25.20 24.83 -24.04
CA SER A 510 25.51 24.30 -22.70
C SER A 510 26.97 24.52 -22.28
N THR A 511 27.20 24.75 -20.99
CA THR A 511 28.51 24.57 -20.36
C THR A 511 28.61 23.16 -19.77
N VAL A 512 29.61 22.38 -20.16
CA VAL A 512 29.97 21.17 -19.42
C VAL A 512 31.13 21.52 -18.49
N GLU A 513 30.91 21.36 -17.19
CA GLU A 513 31.89 21.68 -16.16
C GLU A 513 32.43 20.40 -15.51
N TYR A 514 33.72 20.14 -15.69
CA TYR A 514 34.41 19.12 -14.90
C TYR A 514 34.85 19.78 -13.59
N ASN A 515 34.13 19.50 -12.50
CA ASN A 515 34.28 20.18 -11.20
C ASN A 515 34.85 19.27 -10.08
N GLY A 516 35.38 18.10 -10.45
CA GLY A 516 35.91 17.10 -9.53
C GLY A 516 37.17 17.55 -8.79
N SER A 517 37.29 17.08 -7.53
CA SER A 517 38.50 17.28 -6.69
C SER A 517 39.50 16.12 -6.78
N THR A 518 39.19 15.09 -7.57
CA THR A 518 40.09 13.99 -7.93
C THR A 518 40.37 14.05 -9.43
N THR A 519 41.41 13.37 -9.90
CA THR A 519 41.74 13.32 -11.33
C THR A 519 40.52 12.92 -12.16
N GLN A 520 40.26 13.64 -13.25
CA GLN A 520 39.16 13.35 -14.16
C GLN A 520 39.66 13.10 -15.58
N THR A 521 38.94 12.24 -16.30
CA THR A 521 39.07 12.10 -17.75
C THR A 521 37.97 12.89 -18.43
N ILE A 522 38.34 13.85 -19.27
CA ILE A 522 37.42 14.63 -20.09
C ILE A 522 36.96 13.76 -21.25
N ALA A 523 35.65 13.60 -21.42
CA ALA A 523 35.08 12.74 -22.44
C ALA A 523 35.34 13.33 -23.84
N PRO A 524 35.63 12.50 -24.86
CA PRO A 524 35.78 12.97 -26.24
C PRO A 524 34.42 13.35 -26.81
N LEU A 525 34.12 14.65 -26.78
CA LEU A 525 32.86 15.26 -27.20
C LEU A 525 33.16 16.60 -27.90
N THR A 526 32.24 17.01 -28.78
CA THR A 526 32.15 18.40 -29.23
C THR A 526 31.36 19.18 -28.18
N TYR A 527 32.06 19.95 -27.37
CA TYR A 527 31.48 20.82 -26.36
C TYR A 527 31.05 22.15 -26.99
N HIS A 528 30.01 22.78 -26.44
CA HIS A 528 29.80 24.21 -26.69
C HIS A 528 30.76 24.99 -25.79
N HIS A 529 30.47 25.13 -24.48
CA HIS A 529 31.48 25.59 -23.52
C HIS A 529 32.05 24.41 -22.71
N LEU A 530 33.35 24.43 -22.44
CA LEU A 530 34.04 23.48 -21.56
C LEU A 530 34.72 24.24 -20.43
N SER A 531 34.36 23.92 -19.19
CA SER A 531 34.93 24.55 -17.98
C SER A 531 35.57 23.51 -17.07
N LEU A 532 36.74 23.84 -16.51
CA LEU A 532 37.44 23.03 -15.53
C LEU A 532 37.56 23.81 -14.22
N THR A 533 36.94 23.32 -13.15
CA THR A 533 36.96 23.95 -11.83
C THR A 533 37.31 22.94 -10.73
N SER A 534 37.95 23.37 -9.66
CA SER A 534 38.22 22.48 -8.52
C SER A 534 38.54 23.28 -7.26
N GLY A 535 38.17 22.71 -6.11
CA GLY A 535 38.55 23.27 -4.80
C GLY A 535 40.01 23.02 -4.42
N SER A 536 40.68 22.07 -5.09
CA SER A 536 42.03 21.61 -4.80
C SER A 536 42.80 21.28 -6.09
N PRO A 537 44.14 21.33 -6.09
CA PRO A 537 44.97 21.01 -7.26
C PRO A 537 44.64 19.64 -7.86
N VAL A 538 44.31 19.62 -9.14
CA VAL A 538 43.89 18.40 -9.85
C VAL A 538 44.28 18.42 -11.31
N THR A 539 44.65 17.25 -11.84
CA THR A 539 44.85 17.04 -13.28
C THR A 539 43.57 16.51 -13.91
N LYS A 540 43.17 17.14 -15.02
CA LYS A 540 42.07 16.72 -15.88
C LYS A 540 42.62 16.44 -17.25
N SER A 541 42.65 15.15 -17.61
CA SER A 541 43.27 14.67 -18.85
C SER A 541 42.21 14.40 -19.91
N LEU A 542 42.49 14.67 -21.19
CA LEU A 542 41.58 14.28 -22.27
C LEU A 542 41.53 12.76 -22.44
N GLY A 543 40.32 12.22 -22.63
CA GLY A 543 40.10 10.83 -23.03
C GLY A 543 40.13 10.60 -24.55
N GLY A 544 40.27 11.68 -25.33
CA GLY A 544 40.33 11.68 -26.79
C GLY A 544 40.30 13.12 -27.31
N ALA A 545 40.39 13.32 -28.63
CA ALA A 545 40.32 14.67 -29.22
C ALA A 545 38.98 15.35 -28.89
N VAL A 546 39.05 16.65 -28.58
CA VAL A 546 37.88 17.45 -28.22
C VAL A 546 37.77 18.67 -29.13
N THR A 547 36.53 19.05 -29.42
CA THR A 547 36.21 20.32 -30.06
C THR A 547 35.43 21.19 -29.08
N VAL A 548 35.74 22.49 -29.01
CA VAL A 548 35.06 23.46 -28.17
C VAL A 548 34.54 24.59 -29.07
N ASP A 549 33.24 24.59 -29.32
CA ASP A 549 32.56 25.53 -30.22
C ASP A 549 32.22 26.89 -29.57
N GLY A 550 32.49 27.02 -28.27
CA GLY A 550 32.35 28.22 -27.45
C GLY A 550 33.61 28.46 -26.61
N ASP A 551 33.45 28.63 -25.29
CA ASP A 551 34.57 28.98 -24.39
C ASP A 551 35.24 27.74 -23.81
N LEU A 552 36.58 27.78 -23.73
CA LEU A 552 37.39 26.86 -22.93
C LEU A 552 37.97 27.61 -21.73
N THR A 553 37.53 27.25 -20.52
CA THR A 553 38.01 27.89 -19.28
C THR A 553 38.70 26.87 -18.38
N VAL A 554 39.94 27.15 -18.00
CA VAL A 554 40.67 26.41 -16.97
C VAL A 554 40.83 27.32 -15.76
N SER A 555 40.08 27.02 -14.69
CA SER A 555 40.11 27.80 -13.45
C SER A 555 41.24 27.37 -12.53
N VAL A 556 41.55 28.20 -11.53
CA VAL A 556 42.58 27.93 -10.51
C VAL A 556 42.52 26.49 -9.99
N ASN A 557 43.67 25.94 -9.62
CA ASN A 557 43.85 24.56 -9.15
C ASN A 557 43.70 23.48 -10.22
N ASN A 558 43.66 23.82 -11.51
CA ASN A 558 43.53 22.84 -12.58
C ASN A 558 44.76 22.76 -13.48
N THR A 559 45.16 21.53 -13.76
CA THR A 559 46.01 21.17 -14.88
C THR A 559 45.12 20.54 -15.97
N LEU A 560 45.03 21.18 -17.13
CA LEU A 560 44.48 20.57 -18.33
C LEU A 560 45.60 19.82 -19.05
N ASP A 561 45.51 18.48 -19.06
CA ASP A 561 46.44 17.61 -19.77
C ASP A 561 45.78 17.11 -21.06
N ASP A 562 46.36 17.43 -22.21
CA ASP A 562 45.78 17.00 -23.48
C ASP A 562 45.96 15.50 -23.74
N ALA A 563 46.82 14.82 -22.95
CA ALA A 563 47.15 13.41 -23.08
C ALA A 563 47.51 12.95 -24.51
N GLY A 564 48.04 13.86 -25.33
CA GLY A 564 48.39 13.61 -26.74
C GLY A 564 47.22 13.76 -27.71
N PHE A 565 46.08 14.29 -27.28
CA PHE A 565 44.92 14.56 -28.11
C PHE A 565 44.77 16.04 -28.43
N GLN A 566 44.47 16.38 -29.69
CA GLN A 566 44.33 17.77 -30.08
C GLN A 566 43.05 18.40 -29.50
N ILE A 567 43.21 19.61 -28.95
CA ILE A 567 42.11 20.53 -28.63
C ILE A 567 41.88 21.44 -29.82
N THR A 568 40.65 21.43 -30.35
CA THR A 568 40.22 22.32 -31.44
C THR A 568 39.19 23.30 -30.89
N GLY A 569 39.50 24.60 -30.92
CA GLY A 569 38.58 25.66 -30.52
C GLY A 569 37.77 26.22 -31.68
N ASN A 570 37.39 27.48 -31.55
CA ASN A 570 36.64 28.25 -32.54
C ASN A 570 37.05 29.74 -32.49
N GLY A 571 36.65 30.50 -33.51
CA GLY A 571 37.08 31.91 -33.65
C GLY A 571 36.30 32.93 -32.80
N SER A 572 35.20 32.53 -32.14
CA SER A 572 34.32 33.45 -31.39
C SER A 572 34.45 33.33 -29.88
N GLY A 573 34.66 32.12 -29.37
CA GLY A 573 34.80 31.84 -27.94
C GLY A 573 36.19 32.15 -27.43
N THR A 574 36.31 32.16 -26.11
CA THR A 574 37.53 32.48 -25.36
C THR A 574 38.29 31.22 -24.94
N PHE A 575 39.61 31.32 -24.87
CA PHE A 575 40.43 30.33 -24.18
C PHE A 575 41.14 30.99 -23.01
N THR A 576 40.80 30.57 -21.78
CA THR A 576 41.31 31.16 -20.55
C THR A 576 42.07 30.16 -19.70
N LEU A 577 43.29 30.53 -19.29
CA LEU A 577 44.04 29.89 -18.22
C LEU A 577 44.13 30.87 -17.04
N ALA A 578 43.47 30.55 -15.94
CA ALA A 578 43.51 31.37 -14.72
C ALA A 578 44.89 31.30 -14.02
N ALA A 579 45.06 32.13 -13.00
CA ALA A 579 46.27 32.15 -12.18
C ALA A 579 46.64 30.75 -11.62
N GLY A 580 47.91 30.39 -11.71
CA GLY A 580 48.46 29.13 -11.23
C GLY A 580 47.97 27.86 -11.95
N THR A 581 47.26 27.97 -13.07
CA THR A 581 46.82 26.82 -13.86
C THR A 581 47.91 26.30 -14.79
N THR A 582 47.77 25.05 -15.25
CA THR A 582 48.71 24.45 -16.19
C THR A 582 47.98 23.86 -17.40
N LEU A 583 48.53 24.06 -18.60
CA LEU A 583 48.17 23.33 -19.82
C LEU A 583 49.35 22.46 -20.25
N THR A 584 49.17 21.14 -20.31
CA THR A 584 50.18 20.19 -20.77
C THR A 584 49.85 19.71 -22.18
N LEU A 585 50.81 19.83 -23.10
CA LEU A 585 50.67 19.55 -24.53
C LEU A 585 51.59 18.41 -24.97
N GLY A 586 50.98 17.28 -25.33
CA GLY A 586 51.62 16.13 -25.93
C GLY A 586 52.13 15.11 -24.91
N THR A 587 52.52 13.97 -25.44
CA THR A 587 53.07 12.82 -24.71
C THR A 587 54.38 12.37 -25.34
N ALA A 588 55.07 11.42 -24.73
CA ALA A 588 56.26 10.79 -25.32
C ALA A 588 56.04 10.31 -26.78
N GLY A 589 54.85 9.76 -27.06
CA GLY A 589 54.53 9.22 -28.39
C GLY A 589 53.93 10.24 -29.36
N THR A 590 53.33 11.34 -28.88
CA THR A 590 52.51 12.22 -29.71
C THR A 590 52.79 13.68 -29.42
N ALA A 591 53.16 14.44 -30.46
CA ALA A 591 53.23 15.89 -30.43
C ALA A 591 51.87 16.48 -30.83
N THR A 592 51.33 17.33 -29.96
CA THR A 592 50.14 18.15 -30.23
C THR A 592 50.53 19.62 -30.38
N LEU A 593 49.63 20.40 -30.99
CA LEU A 593 49.74 21.85 -31.09
C LEU A 593 49.05 22.51 -29.90
N PHE A 594 49.44 23.74 -29.60
CA PHE A 594 48.62 24.64 -28.77
C PHE A 594 47.17 24.67 -29.30
N PRO A 595 46.12 24.78 -28.43
CA PRO A 595 44.73 24.77 -28.86
C PRO A 595 44.47 25.63 -30.11
N THR A 596 43.95 24.99 -31.16
CA THR A 596 43.81 25.61 -32.49
C THR A 596 42.50 26.39 -32.61
N ASN A 597 42.37 27.22 -33.64
CA ASN A 597 41.17 27.99 -34.02
C ASN A 597 40.70 29.09 -33.06
N PHE A 598 41.14 29.11 -31.80
CA PHE A 598 41.02 30.31 -30.97
C PHE A 598 41.85 31.44 -31.57
N ILE A 599 41.21 32.58 -31.84
CA ILE A 599 41.93 33.77 -32.32
C ILE A 599 42.73 34.39 -31.17
N THR A 600 43.88 34.99 -31.46
CA THR A 600 44.76 35.59 -30.44
C THR A 600 44.05 36.57 -29.51
N ALA A 601 43.13 37.37 -30.05
CA ALA A 601 42.35 38.34 -29.28
C ALA A 601 41.45 37.70 -28.20
N ASN A 602 41.15 36.41 -28.33
CA ASN A 602 40.27 35.66 -27.44
C ASN A 602 41.04 34.71 -26.49
N ILE A 603 42.37 34.68 -26.57
CA ILE A 603 43.19 33.86 -25.68
C ILE A 603 43.69 34.75 -24.52
N ALA A 604 43.32 34.39 -23.30
CA ALA A 604 43.71 35.09 -22.08
C ALA A 604 44.44 34.13 -21.13
N LEU A 605 45.76 34.23 -21.08
CA LEU A 605 46.58 33.46 -20.15
C LEU A 605 47.06 34.37 -19.01
N ASP A 606 46.77 33.99 -17.76
CA ASP A 606 47.29 34.72 -16.61
C ASP A 606 48.82 34.63 -16.56
N ALA A 607 49.49 35.69 -16.08
CA ALA A 607 50.95 35.72 -15.99
C ALA A 607 51.53 34.58 -15.14
N THR A 608 50.76 34.04 -14.18
CA THR A 608 51.16 32.91 -13.34
C THR A 608 50.69 31.55 -13.86
N SER A 609 49.97 31.49 -14.98
CA SER A 609 49.64 30.23 -15.65
C SER A 609 50.87 29.61 -16.31
N THR A 610 50.87 28.31 -16.60
CA THR A 610 51.98 27.61 -17.26
C THR A 610 51.50 26.83 -18.47
N VAL A 611 52.15 27.00 -19.62
CA VAL A 611 52.01 26.09 -20.76
C VAL A 611 53.23 25.20 -20.86
N VAL A 612 53.02 23.89 -20.81
CA VAL A 612 54.05 22.86 -20.89
C VAL A 612 53.98 22.17 -22.24
N TYR A 613 54.98 22.37 -23.08
CA TYR A 613 55.20 21.50 -24.24
C TYR A 613 55.93 20.26 -23.75
N ASN A 614 55.29 19.09 -23.80
CA ASN A 614 55.69 17.88 -23.06
C ASN A 614 56.03 16.68 -23.96
N SER A 615 55.97 16.82 -25.28
CA SER A 615 56.22 15.68 -26.16
C SER A 615 57.70 15.33 -26.29
N ASP A 616 58.00 14.02 -26.44
CA ASP A 616 59.30 13.52 -26.91
C ASP A 616 59.38 13.47 -28.44
N GLN A 617 58.31 13.86 -29.14
CA GLN A 617 58.32 14.15 -30.57
C GLN A 617 58.56 15.65 -30.80
N ALA A 618 59.12 15.99 -31.96
CA ALA A 618 59.37 17.39 -32.29
C ALA A 618 58.08 18.21 -32.24
N GLN A 619 58.09 19.31 -31.48
CA GLN A 619 56.95 20.20 -31.32
C GLN A 619 57.26 21.60 -31.86
N THR A 620 56.26 22.23 -32.48
CA THR A 620 56.31 23.64 -32.83
C THR A 620 55.63 24.43 -31.72
N ILE A 621 56.31 25.45 -31.20
CA ILE A 621 55.76 26.35 -30.20
C ILE A 621 54.96 27.43 -30.92
N ALA A 622 53.71 27.62 -30.50
CA ALA A 622 52.83 28.62 -31.09
C ALA A 622 53.35 30.04 -30.85
N THR A 623 53.26 30.90 -31.87
CA THR A 623 53.70 32.30 -31.83
C THR A 623 52.67 33.24 -31.22
N ALA A 624 51.50 32.71 -30.89
CA ALA A 624 50.47 33.34 -30.08
C ALA A 624 49.84 32.22 -29.24
N PRO A 625 49.55 32.43 -27.95
CA PRO A 625 49.36 33.70 -27.25
C PRO A 625 50.63 34.28 -26.60
N VAL A 626 50.46 35.35 -25.81
CA VAL A 626 51.42 35.71 -24.76
C VAL A 626 51.31 34.64 -23.67
N TYR A 627 52.41 33.93 -23.43
CA TYR A 627 52.48 32.93 -22.37
C TYR A 627 52.60 33.61 -20.99
N GLY A 628 52.03 33.01 -19.95
CA GLY A 628 52.43 33.31 -18.57
C GLY A 628 53.85 32.80 -18.35
N ASN A 629 53.94 31.54 -17.96
CA ASN A 629 55.15 30.72 -18.02
C ASN A 629 55.12 29.77 -19.22
N LEU A 630 56.27 29.56 -19.84
CA LEU A 630 56.46 28.59 -20.92
C LEU A 630 57.51 27.55 -20.50
N THR A 631 57.12 26.28 -20.44
CA THR A 631 57.99 25.19 -19.99
C THR A 631 58.12 24.12 -21.05
N LEU A 632 59.34 23.65 -21.29
CA LEU A 632 59.66 22.55 -22.19
C LEU A 632 60.12 21.34 -21.38
N THR A 633 59.37 20.24 -21.47
CA THR A 633 59.71 18.97 -20.82
C THR A 633 59.82 17.83 -21.82
N ALA A 634 60.75 16.91 -21.58
CA ALA A 634 60.92 15.71 -22.39
C ALA A 634 61.70 14.66 -21.59
N THR A 635 61.39 13.39 -21.81
CA THR A 635 62.15 12.25 -21.26
C THR A 635 63.27 11.81 -22.19
N SER A 636 63.20 12.18 -23.47
CA SER A 636 64.21 11.90 -24.50
C SER A 636 64.64 13.17 -25.23
N SER A 637 65.84 13.16 -25.82
CA SER A 637 66.36 14.32 -26.55
C SER A 637 65.44 14.70 -27.71
N VAL A 638 64.88 15.91 -27.67
CA VAL A 638 63.90 16.37 -28.65
C VAL A 638 64.09 17.83 -29.00
N THR A 639 63.82 18.20 -30.25
CA THR A 639 63.84 19.60 -30.70
C THR A 639 62.45 20.21 -30.65
N LYS A 640 62.34 21.38 -30.01
CA LYS A 640 61.13 22.22 -30.00
C LYS A 640 61.45 23.55 -30.67
N THR A 641 60.65 23.94 -31.64
CA THR A 641 61.01 25.02 -32.57
C THR A 641 60.12 26.25 -32.39
N ILE A 642 60.75 27.42 -32.32
CA ILE A 642 60.11 28.75 -32.42
C ILE A 642 60.42 29.32 -33.81
N GLY A 643 59.38 29.46 -34.63
CA GLY A 643 59.45 29.95 -36.01
C GLY A 643 59.10 31.44 -36.20
N GLY A 644 58.62 32.11 -35.15
CA GLY A 644 58.19 33.52 -35.20
C GLY A 644 58.25 34.18 -33.82
N ALA A 645 57.55 35.29 -33.63
CA ALA A 645 57.55 36.02 -32.36
C ALA A 645 56.79 35.25 -31.26
N VAL A 646 57.38 35.15 -30.08
CA VAL A 646 56.81 34.56 -28.86
C VAL A 646 57.09 35.51 -27.70
N THR A 647 56.06 35.81 -26.90
CA THR A 647 56.21 36.59 -25.67
C THR A 647 55.87 35.70 -24.48
N VAL A 648 56.73 35.73 -23.46
CA VAL A 648 56.57 35.06 -22.17
C VAL A 648 56.54 36.15 -21.10
N ALA A 649 55.46 36.22 -20.32
CA ALA A 649 55.28 37.26 -19.32
C ALA A 649 56.26 37.06 -18.15
N THR A 650 56.41 35.81 -17.70
CA THR A 650 57.28 35.42 -16.60
C THR A 650 58.36 34.47 -17.11
N ASP A 651 58.41 33.20 -16.70
CA ASP A 651 59.59 32.36 -16.91
C ASP A 651 59.49 31.51 -18.18
N LEU A 652 60.61 31.44 -18.91
CA LEU A 652 60.85 30.43 -19.94
C LEU A 652 61.77 29.34 -19.38
N THR A 653 61.26 28.14 -19.17
CA THR A 653 62.04 26.98 -18.71
C THR A 653 62.31 26.00 -19.85
N ILE A 654 63.59 25.81 -20.17
CA ILE A 654 64.05 24.76 -21.08
C ILE A 654 64.53 23.59 -20.22
N GLY A 655 63.68 22.58 -20.02
CA GLY A 655 64.01 21.40 -19.24
C GLY A 655 65.12 20.54 -19.86
N ALA A 656 65.66 19.60 -19.07
CA ALA A 656 66.61 18.61 -19.57
C ALA A 656 66.05 17.88 -20.80
N ASN A 657 66.93 17.40 -21.67
CA ASN A 657 66.60 16.72 -22.93
C ASN A 657 65.84 17.56 -23.97
N ASN A 658 65.58 18.85 -23.72
CA ASN A 658 64.97 19.72 -24.72
C ASN A 658 66.04 20.52 -25.44
N ILE A 659 65.95 20.57 -26.77
CA ILE A 659 66.65 21.52 -27.62
C ILE A 659 65.62 22.57 -28.05
N LEU A 660 65.68 23.76 -27.46
CA LEU A 660 64.89 24.90 -27.98
C LEU A 660 65.62 25.47 -29.20
N ASN A 661 65.01 25.33 -30.38
CA ASN A 661 65.51 25.90 -31.63
C ASN A 661 64.75 27.20 -31.97
N VAL A 662 65.39 28.34 -31.75
CA VAL A 662 64.89 29.66 -32.20
C VAL A 662 65.48 29.92 -33.59
N THR A 663 64.64 29.85 -34.61
CA THR A 663 65.05 30.05 -36.01
C THR A 663 65.41 31.50 -36.29
N GLY A 664 66.03 31.79 -37.45
CA GLY A 664 66.39 33.17 -37.83
C GLY A 664 65.22 34.15 -37.94
N ALA A 665 63.99 33.64 -38.09
CA ALA A 665 62.76 34.42 -38.06
C ALA A 665 62.11 34.47 -36.66
N GLY A 666 62.60 33.69 -35.71
CA GLY A 666 62.10 33.60 -34.34
C GLY A 666 62.54 34.78 -33.48
N THR A 667 61.63 35.27 -32.64
CA THR A 667 61.94 36.25 -31.59
C THR A 667 61.31 35.77 -30.29
N VAL A 668 62.07 35.69 -29.20
CA VAL A 668 61.56 35.35 -27.87
C VAL A 668 61.74 36.56 -26.98
N GLN A 669 60.64 37.10 -26.45
CA GLN A 669 60.66 38.17 -25.46
C GLN A 669 60.19 37.62 -24.10
N ILE A 670 61.06 37.69 -23.10
CA ILE A 670 60.75 37.38 -21.71
C ILE A 670 60.58 38.71 -20.98
N ASN A 671 59.40 38.99 -20.43
CA ASN A 671 59.10 40.33 -19.93
C ASN A 671 59.68 40.61 -18.54
N THR A 672 59.19 39.91 -17.51
CA THR A 672 59.56 40.18 -16.11
C THR A 672 60.11 38.94 -15.38
N GLY A 673 60.30 37.82 -16.08
CA GLY A 673 60.80 36.57 -15.49
C GLY A 673 62.14 36.12 -16.08
N ASP A 674 62.50 34.87 -15.76
CA ASP A 674 63.82 34.31 -16.04
C ASP A 674 63.83 33.38 -17.25
N LEU A 675 64.98 33.32 -17.95
CA LEU A 675 65.33 32.21 -18.82
C LEU A 675 66.02 31.11 -17.99
N ILE A 676 65.32 30.01 -17.73
CA ILE A 676 65.85 28.86 -16.97
C ILE A 676 66.32 27.78 -17.95
N LEU A 677 67.64 27.66 -18.12
CA LEU A 677 68.27 26.75 -19.10
C LEU A 677 68.83 25.48 -18.44
N ASN A 678 68.08 24.37 -18.51
CA ASN A 678 68.53 23.03 -18.10
C ASN A 678 68.79 22.10 -19.30
N GLY A 679 68.32 22.46 -20.49
CA GLY A 679 68.54 21.77 -21.76
C GLY A 679 69.54 22.49 -22.68
N THR A 680 69.31 22.39 -23.98
CA THR A 680 70.11 23.06 -25.02
C THR A 680 69.30 24.18 -25.66
N LEU A 681 69.92 25.35 -25.85
CA LEU A 681 69.37 26.46 -26.63
C LEU A 681 70.16 26.60 -27.93
N SER A 682 69.49 26.41 -29.06
CA SER A 682 70.00 26.68 -30.41
C SER A 682 69.32 27.93 -30.93
N ASN A 683 70.05 29.05 -31.00
CA ASN A 683 69.48 30.33 -31.43
C ASN A 683 70.15 30.85 -32.70
N SER A 684 69.35 31.12 -33.71
CA SER A 684 69.72 31.87 -34.92
C SER A 684 68.87 33.15 -35.11
N GLY A 685 67.90 33.39 -34.22
CA GLY A 685 67.04 34.57 -34.17
C GLY A 685 67.37 35.49 -32.99
N THR A 686 66.35 36.13 -32.43
CA THR A 686 66.51 37.10 -31.32
C THR A 686 65.90 36.58 -30.02
N ILE A 687 66.62 36.77 -28.91
CA ILE A 687 66.12 36.51 -27.55
C ILE A 687 66.34 37.77 -26.74
N ASP A 688 65.25 38.34 -26.22
CA ASP A 688 65.22 39.52 -25.36
C ASP A 688 64.73 39.11 -23.98
N ILE A 689 65.48 39.50 -22.95
CA ILE A 689 65.20 39.19 -21.55
C ILE A 689 65.08 40.54 -20.84
N GLY A 690 63.85 40.91 -20.52
CA GLY A 690 63.53 42.17 -19.85
C GLY A 690 64.21 42.25 -18.48
N LEU A 691 64.81 43.42 -18.22
CA LEU A 691 65.41 43.79 -16.93
C LEU A 691 64.40 44.49 -16.02
#